data_AF-A0A4S4CX40-F1
#
_entry.id   AF-A0A4S4CX40-F1
#
_cell.length_a   1.000
_cell.length_b   1.000
_cell.length_c   1.000
_cell.angle_alpha   90.00
_cell.angle_beta   90.00
_cell.angle_gamma   90.00
#
_symmetry.space_group_name_H-M   'P 1'
#
loop_
_entity.id
_entity.type
_entity.pdbx_description
1 polymer ?
#
loop_
_entity_poly.entity_id
_entity_poly.type
_entity_poly.pdbx_seq_one_letter_code
_entity_poly.pdbx_strand_id
1 'polypeptide(L)'
;MSVTAMEDNKDQAQLVRLEDEEESESMTELFPSLDEVEQIIGYDFKDKSLLRRAFTHSSYRDKSYERLEYLGDSVLNLLIASRDYFGNPDLPPGRLTRLRAANVDTEKLARVAVKHDLYKYLRHKKPLLDGQIREFMDAIPEYPFHSNGLIDAPKDLADMVESTIGAIFIDSNSSLDTTWKVIKSLLEPRITLAMLQVHPVTKFYELCQKHGFKVQFVDLWKESGAIEVFVDNKFVGKGMYRPKKAREKLEKEQKERKEKAKLKQQRERKAREEAARQREAIEAAQRSRRIDAAEAQLKADQQMEENLLAGRGIMFEHVLEAVPYEGSGDKIKLPPPCFTALSEQGAFDKGPLHFRLLVIDQETTSDVKNDDGQNHGTTHAGVLEFTAEEGSVGLPPHIWSNLFPSSAPMTSLIEVRYVWLPKGTYAKLKPNELGFSDIPNHKAVLETCLRQHATLSQGDVLEVNHGTLTYHLHVLELKPSSSVSVLETDIEVDIVGPDSASDRTNQHVLKPLTFGTSESGIVDEGNYMYYKFSIDEETWGRISSGDAKIEVKLESDTLDGDTDLYIARHPLLFPTRHQHGWSSHDVGSKALILSSKDQSLGTGTYSIGVYGFKGTTKYRITVTMQDNHERKVGQQAVSSSSSMEMDTVECRNCKRYIPTRTITLHEAYCSRHNVICQHAGCGIVLRTEEAKNHVHCDKCGQAFQRGEIEKHMKVFHEPLHCPCGVVLEKEQMVQHQASDCPSRLITCRFCGDMVQAGTSAADVRDRLKGLSEHESVCGSRTAPYSIHGRGDYSSQCAVVVVAAVVSSSTPPNYLPLLSAFLAFAIAEFLKQNDMVDLNLFWDELFVSPEETIRKLET
;
A
#
# COMPACT_ATOMS: atom_id res chain seq x y z
N MET A 1 -32.48 62.37 14.04
CA MET A 1 -32.50 62.24 15.51
C MET A 1 -31.92 60.86 15.81
N SER A 2 -30.69 60.70 16.31
CA SER A 2 -29.65 61.66 16.71
C SER A 2 -28.28 60.98 16.43
N VAL A 3 -27.19 61.60 15.96
CA VAL A 3 -26.43 62.78 16.44
C VAL A 3 -25.90 62.57 17.86
N THR A 4 -24.58 62.59 18.13
CA THR A 4 -23.39 62.61 17.24
C THR A 4 -23.14 61.20 16.60
N ALA A 5 -21.99 60.69 16.15
CA ALA A 5 -20.58 61.13 15.99
C ALA A 5 -19.96 60.37 14.76
N MET A 6 -18.76 60.57 14.19
CA MET A 6 -17.47 61.22 14.56
C MET A 6 -16.59 60.42 15.55
N GLU A 7 -15.33 60.06 15.28
CA GLU A 7 -14.44 60.21 14.09
C GLU A 7 -13.76 58.85 13.73
N ASP A 8 -12.87 58.86 12.73
CA ASP A 8 -11.84 57.85 12.41
C ASP A 8 -12.23 56.37 12.17
N ASN A 9 -12.35 56.01 10.88
CA ASN A 9 -11.87 54.70 10.42
C ASN A 9 -11.44 54.76 8.93
N LYS A 10 -10.13 54.95 8.73
CA LYS A 10 -9.39 54.66 7.49
C LYS A 10 -8.06 54.00 7.86
N ASP A 11 -7.40 53.44 6.86
CA ASP A 11 -6.01 52.94 6.91
C ASP A 11 -5.74 51.65 7.69
N GLN A 12 -6.69 50.70 7.68
CA GLN A 12 -6.36 49.27 7.81
C GLN A 12 -5.80 48.70 6.49
N ALA A 13 -4.65 49.22 6.04
CA ALA A 13 -3.99 48.78 4.80
C ALA A 13 -2.45 48.78 4.83
N GLN A 14 -1.81 49.15 5.95
CA GLN A 14 -0.34 49.15 6.03
C GLN A 14 0.17 48.97 7.47
N LEU A 15 0.37 47.72 7.91
CA LEU A 15 0.81 47.41 9.29
C LEU A 15 1.88 46.30 9.37
N VAL A 16 2.93 46.40 8.54
CA VAL A 16 4.18 45.64 8.72
C VAL A 16 5.38 46.50 8.32
N ARG A 17 5.87 47.35 9.25
CA ARG A 17 7.26 47.82 9.45
C ARG A 17 7.31 49.14 10.24
N LEU A 18 8.43 49.31 10.96
CA LEU A 18 8.82 50.46 11.79
C LEU A 18 8.11 50.56 13.15
N GLU A 19 8.79 51.25 14.07
CA GLU A 19 8.48 51.48 15.49
C GLU A 19 8.49 50.19 16.36
N ASP A 20 9.29 50.05 17.44
CA ASP A 20 10.14 51.03 18.16
C ASP A 20 11.58 50.56 18.42
N GLU A 21 12.55 51.47 18.25
CA GLU A 21 13.95 51.34 18.67
C GLU A 21 14.22 52.13 19.98
N GLU A 22 13.44 51.95 21.05
CA GLU A 22 13.54 52.82 22.24
C GLU A 22 13.57 52.09 23.61
N GLU A 23 14.56 51.21 23.84
CA GLU A 23 14.83 50.67 25.19
C GLU A 23 16.34 50.43 25.47
N SER A 24 17.20 51.46 25.33
CA SER A 24 18.63 51.32 25.72
C SER A 24 19.32 52.54 26.39
N GLU A 25 18.60 53.59 26.77
CA GLU A 25 19.15 54.67 27.61
C GLU A 25 18.69 54.59 29.08
N SER A 26 19.49 53.94 29.94
CA SER A 26 19.55 54.33 31.35
C SER A 26 20.91 54.04 31.98
N MET A 27 21.33 54.95 32.86
CA MET A 27 22.45 54.78 33.81
C MET A 27 23.86 54.63 33.20
N THR A 28 24.26 55.67 32.46
CA THR A 28 25.66 56.06 32.31
C THR A 28 26.28 56.41 33.68
N GLU A 29 26.81 55.41 34.37
CA GLU A 29 27.82 55.64 35.41
C GLU A 29 29.01 56.40 34.77
N LEU A 30 29.52 57.44 35.45
CA LEU A 30 30.60 58.29 34.94
C LEU A 30 31.95 57.55 34.96
N PHE A 31 32.20 56.77 33.92
CA PHE A 31 33.50 56.12 33.71
C PHE A 31 34.56 57.15 33.25
N PRO A 32 35.81 57.06 33.74
CA PRO A 32 36.90 57.91 33.27
C PRO A 32 37.18 57.68 31.78
N SER A 33 37.73 58.67 31.07
CA SER A 33 37.74 58.62 29.61
C SER A 33 38.79 57.64 29.11
N LEU A 34 38.47 56.91 28.04
CA LEU A 34 39.46 56.04 27.39
C LEU A 34 40.56 56.87 26.70
N ASP A 35 40.29 58.14 26.41
CA ASP A 35 41.24 59.07 25.80
C ASP A 35 42.38 59.44 26.78
N GLU A 36 42.13 59.45 28.10
CA GLU A 36 43.16 59.55 29.14
C GLU A 36 44.10 58.33 29.11
N VAL A 37 43.55 57.15 28.86
CA VAL A 37 44.32 55.90 28.77
C VAL A 37 45.17 55.86 27.49
N GLU A 38 44.66 56.36 26.36
CA GLU A 38 45.43 56.51 25.12
C GLU A 38 46.63 57.46 25.30
N GLN A 39 46.44 58.57 26.03
CA GLN A 39 47.52 59.49 26.39
C GLN A 39 48.58 58.85 27.30
N ILE A 40 48.16 58.04 28.27
CA ILE A 40 49.08 57.31 29.17
C ILE A 40 49.90 56.26 28.41
N ILE A 41 49.27 55.55 27.46
CA ILE A 41 49.93 54.54 26.62
C ILE A 41 50.83 55.19 25.56
N GLY A 42 50.43 56.36 25.04
CA GLY A 42 51.08 57.01 23.90
C GLY A 42 50.73 56.35 22.56
N TYR A 43 49.50 55.87 22.40
CA TYR A 43 49.00 55.24 21.18
C TYR A 43 47.50 55.50 20.99
N ASP A 44 47.15 56.16 19.89
CA ASP A 44 45.76 56.40 19.47
C ASP A 44 45.20 55.13 18.79
N PHE A 45 44.12 54.55 19.31
CA PHE A 45 43.50 53.35 18.72
C PHE A 45 42.55 53.73 17.58
N LYS A 46 42.60 52.95 16.50
CA LYS A 46 41.59 53.01 15.42
C LYS A 46 40.28 52.40 15.89
N ASP A 47 40.36 51.30 16.66
CA ASP A 47 39.22 50.67 17.32
C ASP A 47 39.32 50.80 18.85
N LYS A 48 38.71 51.85 19.40
CA LYS A 48 38.60 52.07 20.86
C LYS A 48 37.83 50.94 21.58
N SER A 49 37.15 50.04 20.89
CA SER A 49 36.55 48.85 21.49
C SER A 49 37.60 47.81 21.93
N LEU A 50 38.77 47.76 21.27
CA LEU A 50 39.89 46.92 21.68
C LEU A 50 40.46 47.40 23.02
N LEU A 51 40.70 48.71 23.17
CA LEU A 51 41.14 49.32 24.42
C LEU A 51 40.10 49.15 25.53
N ARG A 52 38.82 49.42 25.24
CA ARG A 52 37.71 49.17 26.18
C ARG A 52 37.70 47.70 26.67
N ARG A 53 37.95 46.74 25.78
CA ARG A 53 38.01 45.30 26.12
C ARG A 53 39.23 44.95 26.99
N ALA A 54 40.41 45.51 26.73
CA ALA A 54 41.60 45.28 27.56
C ALA A 54 41.38 45.70 29.03
N PHE A 55 40.63 46.77 29.27
CA PHE A 55 40.31 47.26 30.61
C PHE A 55 39.03 46.62 31.21
N THR A 56 38.72 45.36 30.89
CA THR A 56 37.47 44.68 31.31
C THR A 56 37.71 43.29 31.89
N HIS A 57 37.64 43.13 33.20
CA HIS A 57 37.71 41.83 33.89
C HIS A 57 36.40 41.04 33.71
N SER A 58 36.45 39.70 33.61
CA SER A 58 35.31 38.80 33.33
C SER A 58 34.22 38.71 34.41
N SER A 59 34.31 39.52 35.48
CA SER A 59 33.22 39.77 36.43
C SER A 59 32.37 41.01 36.08
N TYR A 60 32.78 41.76 35.05
CA TYR A 60 31.97 42.78 34.41
C TYR A 60 31.08 42.14 33.31
N ARG A 61 30.03 42.83 32.86
CA ARG A 61 29.02 42.25 31.93
C ARG A 61 29.45 42.22 30.46
N ASP A 62 30.52 42.94 30.10
CA ASP A 62 31.00 43.08 28.73
C ASP A 62 31.96 41.94 28.34
N LYS A 63 32.38 41.92 27.07
CA LYS A 63 33.46 41.04 26.58
C LYS A 63 34.75 41.30 27.38
N SER A 64 35.35 40.25 27.93
CA SER A 64 36.51 40.31 28.82
C SER A 64 37.85 40.52 28.10
N TYR A 65 38.87 40.90 28.87
CA TYR A 65 40.25 41.06 28.42
C TYR A 65 40.95 39.75 28.08
N GLU A 66 40.46 38.60 28.54
CA GLU A 66 41.15 37.29 28.56
C GLU A 66 41.63 36.82 27.17
N ARG A 67 40.90 37.19 26.09
CA ARG A 67 41.30 36.89 24.71
C ARG A 67 42.40 37.81 24.16
N LEU A 68 42.58 38.99 24.75
CA LEU A 68 43.65 39.92 24.42
C LEU A 68 44.90 39.63 25.27
N GLU A 69 44.72 39.28 26.54
CA GLU A 69 45.74 38.80 27.49
C GLU A 69 46.55 37.66 26.86
N TYR A 70 45.88 36.57 26.46
CA TYR A 70 46.51 35.39 25.84
C TYR A 70 47.40 35.71 24.62
N LEU A 71 46.96 36.66 23.78
CA LEU A 71 47.74 37.14 22.63
C LEU A 71 48.89 38.07 23.08
N GLY A 72 48.61 38.92 24.06
CA GLY A 72 49.52 39.90 24.64
C GLY A 72 50.73 39.29 25.33
N ASP A 73 50.53 38.26 26.16
CA ASP A 73 51.62 37.46 26.76
C ASP A 73 52.54 36.88 25.68
N SER A 74 51.95 36.25 24.66
CA SER A 74 52.71 35.65 23.55
C SER A 74 53.54 36.68 22.79
N VAL A 75 52.96 37.86 22.50
CA VAL A 75 53.65 38.97 21.82
C VAL A 75 54.71 39.60 22.72
N LEU A 76 54.43 39.80 24.00
CA LEU A 76 55.36 40.34 25.00
C LEU A 76 56.58 39.41 25.18
N ASN A 77 56.35 38.11 25.35
CA ASN A 77 57.42 37.11 25.48
C ASN A 77 58.32 37.09 24.23
N LEU A 78 57.74 37.16 23.03
CA LEU A 78 58.49 37.23 21.77
C LEU A 78 59.32 38.52 21.66
N LEU A 79 58.71 39.67 21.97
CA LEU A 79 59.37 40.98 21.90
C LEU A 79 60.52 41.10 22.91
N ILE A 80 60.32 40.70 24.17
CA ILE A 80 61.37 40.71 25.19
C ILE A 80 62.47 39.71 24.85
N ALA A 81 62.13 38.47 24.46
CA ALA A 81 63.13 37.47 24.09
C ALA A 81 64.01 37.93 22.91
N SER A 82 63.39 38.48 21.86
CA SER A 82 64.08 39.02 20.68
C SER A 82 65.02 40.17 21.06
N ARG A 83 64.53 41.16 21.81
CA ARG A 83 65.32 42.34 22.21
C ARG A 83 66.44 41.99 23.18
N ASP A 84 66.25 41.01 24.07
CA ASP A 84 67.30 40.55 24.99
C ASP A 84 68.35 39.68 24.29
N TYR A 85 67.96 38.84 23.32
CA TYR A 85 68.88 38.04 22.50
C TYR A 85 69.78 38.94 21.62
N PHE A 86 69.19 39.81 20.79
CA PHE A 86 69.96 40.70 19.93
C PHE A 86 70.69 41.82 20.69
N GLY A 87 70.18 42.23 21.85
CA GLY A 87 70.80 43.24 22.71
C GLY A 87 71.99 42.72 23.54
N ASN A 88 72.15 41.40 23.69
CA ASN A 88 73.20 40.80 24.53
C ASN A 88 73.82 39.53 23.88
N PRO A 89 74.59 39.65 22.78
CA PRO A 89 75.10 38.49 22.05
C PRO A 89 75.93 37.51 22.90
N ASP A 90 76.72 38.02 23.85
CA ASP A 90 77.62 37.24 24.71
C ASP A 90 76.94 36.68 25.98
N LEU A 91 75.63 36.88 26.17
CA LEU A 91 74.92 36.40 27.36
C LEU A 91 74.56 34.91 27.23
N PRO A 92 74.97 34.03 28.17
CA PRO A 92 74.64 32.62 28.08
C PRO A 92 73.13 32.38 28.25
N PRO A 93 72.53 31.37 27.59
CA PRO A 93 71.08 31.16 27.55
C PRO A 93 70.38 31.16 28.92
N GLY A 94 70.98 30.56 29.95
CA GLY A 94 70.40 30.57 31.31
C GLY A 94 70.25 31.96 31.92
N ARG A 95 71.08 32.94 31.52
CA ARG A 95 70.93 34.36 31.91
C ARG A 95 69.88 35.07 31.06
N LEU A 96 69.77 34.78 29.76
CA LEU A 96 68.71 35.30 28.90
C LEU A 96 67.33 34.84 29.38
N THR A 97 67.15 33.55 29.70
CA THR A 97 65.90 33.02 30.27
C THR A 97 65.52 33.74 31.57
N ARG A 98 66.49 33.99 32.47
CA ARG A 98 66.25 34.70 33.73
C ARG A 98 65.93 36.19 33.52
N LEU A 99 66.55 36.83 32.53
CA LEU A 99 66.29 38.23 32.17
C LEU A 99 64.89 38.40 31.54
N ARG A 100 64.50 37.50 30.62
CA ARG A 100 63.16 37.46 30.04
C ARG A 100 62.12 37.26 31.13
N ALA A 101 62.27 36.20 31.94
CA ALA A 101 61.32 35.84 32.99
C ALA A 101 61.00 37.03 33.92
N ALA A 102 62.01 37.77 34.38
CA ALA A 102 61.81 38.94 35.23
C ALA A 102 61.13 40.13 34.53
N ASN A 103 61.31 40.30 33.21
CA ASN A 103 60.68 41.39 32.46
C ASN A 103 59.24 41.07 31.99
N VAL A 104 58.83 39.80 32.06
CA VAL A 104 57.45 39.32 31.79
C VAL A 104 56.77 38.78 33.05
N ASP A 105 57.34 39.02 34.24
CA ASP A 105 56.77 38.54 35.50
C ASP A 105 55.48 39.30 35.85
N THR A 106 54.49 38.59 36.39
CA THR A 106 53.23 39.17 36.91
C THR A 106 53.49 40.34 37.86
N GLU A 107 54.51 40.26 38.72
CA GLU A 107 54.90 41.35 39.62
C GLU A 107 55.42 42.59 38.85
N LYS A 108 56.22 42.38 37.80
CA LYS A 108 56.75 43.45 36.95
C LYS A 108 55.66 44.13 36.14
N LEU A 109 54.65 43.38 35.68
CA LEU A 109 53.55 43.91 34.89
C LEU A 109 52.49 44.60 35.78
N ALA A 110 52.18 44.03 36.95
CA ALA A 110 51.37 44.72 37.96
C ALA A 110 52.02 46.03 38.44
N ARG A 111 53.35 46.09 38.60
CA ARG A 111 54.08 47.34 38.87
C ARG A 111 53.95 48.37 37.75
N VAL A 112 53.88 47.94 36.48
CA VAL A 112 53.64 48.83 35.33
C VAL A 112 52.23 49.41 35.39
N ALA A 113 51.22 48.59 35.67
CA ALA A 113 49.84 49.05 35.87
C ALA A 113 49.69 50.06 37.02
N VAL A 114 50.39 49.85 38.14
CA VAL A 114 50.41 50.79 39.28
C VAL A 114 51.16 52.07 38.92
N LYS A 115 52.37 51.98 38.33
CA LYS A 115 53.22 53.13 38.00
C LYS A 115 52.53 54.15 37.10
N HIS A 116 51.73 53.67 36.15
CA HIS A 116 51.02 54.49 35.16
C HIS A 116 49.54 54.69 35.52
N ASP A 117 49.13 54.42 36.77
CA ASP A 117 47.76 54.60 37.28
C ASP A 117 46.64 53.83 36.53
N LEU A 118 47.00 52.92 35.62
CA LEU A 118 46.07 52.17 34.75
C LEU A 118 45.04 51.35 35.53
N TYR A 119 45.38 50.91 36.75
CA TYR A 119 44.48 50.18 37.63
C TYR A 119 43.17 50.94 37.95
N LYS A 120 43.17 52.29 37.87
CA LYS A 120 41.99 53.14 38.09
C LYS A 120 40.91 52.99 37.01
N TYR A 121 41.27 52.48 35.84
CA TYR A 121 40.40 52.33 34.67
C TYR A 121 39.89 50.88 34.50
N LEU A 122 40.33 49.94 35.34
CA LEU A 122 39.98 48.52 35.23
C LEU A 122 38.52 48.26 35.63
N ARG A 123 37.68 47.89 34.67
CA ARG A 123 36.25 47.62 34.91
C ARG A 123 36.08 46.22 35.50
N HIS A 124 35.85 46.13 36.81
CA HIS A 124 35.62 44.86 37.53
C HIS A 124 34.45 44.93 38.52
N LYS A 125 33.87 43.77 38.85
CA LYS A 125 33.00 43.57 40.02
C LYS A 125 33.54 42.46 40.95
N LYS A 126 34.86 42.25 40.91
CA LYS A 126 35.61 41.26 41.70
C LYS A 126 35.75 41.77 43.15
N PRO A 127 35.21 41.07 44.16
CA PRO A 127 35.36 41.51 45.55
C PRO A 127 36.81 41.37 46.02
N LEU A 128 37.22 42.26 46.93
CA LEU A 128 38.57 42.34 47.55
C LEU A 128 39.72 42.79 46.64
N LEU A 129 39.54 42.94 45.32
CA LEU A 129 40.61 43.35 44.41
C LEU A 129 41.20 44.72 44.82
N ASP A 130 40.37 45.69 45.17
CA ASP A 130 40.78 47.01 45.68
C ASP A 130 41.54 46.95 47.02
N GLY A 131 41.42 45.83 47.75
CA GLY A 131 42.22 45.53 48.93
C GLY A 131 43.59 44.97 48.56
N GLN A 132 43.63 44.03 47.61
CA GLN A 132 44.86 43.42 47.11
C GLN A 132 45.75 44.44 46.39
N ILE A 133 45.17 45.34 45.58
CA ILE A 133 45.90 46.42 44.91
C ILE A 133 46.58 47.34 45.96
N ARG A 134 45.92 47.64 47.08
CA ARG A 134 46.53 48.45 48.16
C ARG A 134 47.61 47.69 48.93
N GLU A 135 47.36 46.44 49.35
CA GLU A 135 48.39 45.61 50.02
C GLU A 135 49.63 45.42 49.12
N PHE A 136 49.46 45.41 47.80
CA PHE A 136 50.55 45.43 46.82
C PHE A 136 51.27 46.79 46.73
N MET A 137 50.52 47.89 46.62
CA MET A 137 51.09 49.25 46.57
C MET A 137 51.89 49.60 47.83
N ASP A 138 51.41 49.20 49.01
CA ASP A 138 52.10 49.42 50.29
C ASP A 138 53.41 48.62 50.40
N ALA A 139 53.55 47.50 49.69
CA ALA A 139 54.73 46.64 49.69
C ALA A 139 55.79 46.99 48.61
N ILE A 140 55.40 47.71 47.55
CA ILE A 140 56.32 48.15 46.47
C ILE A 140 57.60 48.85 46.98
N PRO A 141 57.57 49.72 48.02
CA PRO A 141 58.77 50.41 48.51
C PRO A 141 59.84 49.51 49.15
N GLU A 142 59.46 48.37 49.72
CA GLU A 142 60.42 47.43 50.34
C GLU A 142 61.28 46.71 49.28
N TYR A 143 60.69 46.48 48.10
CA TYR A 143 61.34 45.81 46.98
C TYR A 143 61.22 46.68 45.72
N PRO A 144 62.06 47.70 45.50
CA PRO A 144 61.79 48.75 44.50
C PRO A 144 61.83 48.28 43.03
N PHE A 145 62.53 47.20 42.70
CA PHE A 145 62.65 46.69 41.32
C PHE A 145 61.88 45.39 41.08
N HIS A 146 62.07 44.39 41.94
CA HIS A 146 61.43 43.08 41.90
C HIS A 146 61.58 42.40 43.27
N SER A 147 60.54 41.72 43.75
CA SER A 147 60.58 40.97 45.02
C SER A 147 61.05 39.52 44.83
N ASN A 148 60.93 38.98 43.61
CA ASN A 148 61.12 37.56 43.28
C ASN A 148 60.11 36.64 44.00
N GLY A 149 58.85 37.06 44.09
CA GLY A 149 57.78 36.30 44.74
C GLY A 149 57.72 36.42 46.27
N LEU A 150 58.25 37.52 46.82
CA LEU A 150 58.07 37.89 48.24
C LEU A 150 56.82 38.78 48.46
N ILE A 151 56.31 39.42 47.41
CA ILE A 151 55.04 40.14 47.38
C ILE A 151 54.02 39.37 46.52
N ASP A 152 52.80 39.18 47.00
CA ASP A 152 51.67 38.68 46.21
C ASP A 152 51.15 39.78 45.24
N ALA A 153 51.51 39.69 43.96
CA ALA A 153 51.03 40.61 42.92
C ALA A 153 49.57 40.30 42.49
N PRO A 154 48.66 41.28 42.38
CA PRO A 154 47.33 41.07 41.82
C PRO A 154 47.43 40.77 40.32
N LYS A 155 47.08 39.53 39.94
CA LYS A 155 47.15 39.07 38.53
C LYS A 155 46.41 39.98 37.57
N ASP A 156 45.20 40.40 37.95
CA ASP A 156 44.32 41.30 37.20
C ASP A 156 45.02 42.55 36.62
N LEU A 157 46.08 43.03 37.28
CA LEU A 157 46.88 44.17 36.83
C LEU A 157 47.94 43.80 35.76
N ALA A 158 48.48 42.59 35.80
CA ALA A 158 49.34 42.04 34.76
C ALA A 158 48.51 41.70 33.52
N ASP A 159 47.40 40.97 33.70
CA ASP A 159 46.49 40.56 32.63
C ASP A 159 45.97 41.79 31.83
N MET A 160 45.69 42.91 32.53
CA MET A 160 45.31 44.20 31.92
C MET A 160 46.43 44.84 31.08
N VAL A 161 47.69 44.72 31.51
CA VAL A 161 48.84 45.22 30.73
C VAL A 161 49.06 44.32 29.51
N GLU A 162 49.05 42.99 29.68
CA GLU A 162 49.17 42.04 28.58
C GLU A 162 48.06 42.22 27.54
N SER A 163 46.81 42.32 27.98
CA SER A 163 45.68 42.59 27.07
C SER A 163 45.77 43.95 26.38
N THR A 164 46.38 44.96 27.00
CA THR A 164 46.71 46.23 26.33
C THR A 164 47.75 46.02 25.23
N ILE A 165 48.79 45.21 25.46
CA ILE A 165 49.78 44.83 24.43
C ILE A 165 49.11 44.08 23.28
N GLY A 166 48.23 43.12 23.59
CA GLY A 166 47.44 42.39 22.60
C GLY A 166 46.49 43.29 21.79
N ALA A 167 45.93 44.33 22.42
CA ALA A 167 45.08 45.31 21.74
C ALA A 167 45.89 46.15 20.74
N ILE A 168 47.05 46.69 21.15
CA ILE A 168 47.96 47.46 20.28
C ILE A 168 48.44 46.59 19.11
N PHE A 169 48.75 45.31 19.36
CA PHE A 169 49.19 44.39 18.32
C PHE A 169 48.11 44.16 17.25
N ILE A 170 46.84 44.00 17.65
CA ILE A 170 45.72 43.88 16.69
C ILE A 170 45.49 45.21 15.94
N ASP A 171 45.38 46.33 16.66
CA ASP A 171 45.07 47.64 16.06
C ASP A 171 46.17 48.10 15.09
N SER A 172 47.44 47.80 15.39
CA SER A 172 48.58 48.05 14.50
C SER A 172 48.74 47.03 13.36
N ASN A 173 47.73 46.18 13.12
CA ASN A 173 47.71 45.14 12.09
C ASN A 173 48.89 44.15 12.20
N SER A 174 49.06 43.57 13.39
CA SER A 174 50.11 42.61 13.74
C SER A 174 51.55 43.16 13.65
N SER A 175 51.74 44.48 13.76
CA SER A 175 53.06 45.12 13.67
C SER A 175 53.84 45.00 14.98
N LEU A 176 54.81 44.07 15.01
CA LEU A 176 55.73 43.89 16.14
C LEU A 176 56.58 45.15 16.42
N ASP A 177 57.02 45.89 15.39
CA ASP A 177 57.82 47.11 15.60
C ASP A 177 56.97 48.32 16.04
N THR A 178 55.71 48.42 15.62
CA THR A 178 54.78 49.44 16.17
C THR A 178 54.48 49.11 17.63
N THR A 179 54.12 47.85 17.91
CA THR A 179 53.88 47.37 19.28
C THR A 179 55.09 47.63 20.17
N TRP A 180 56.31 47.28 19.72
CA TRP A 180 57.53 47.54 20.49
C TRP A 180 57.77 49.02 20.79
N LYS A 181 57.54 49.94 19.83
CA LYS A 181 57.72 51.38 20.05
C LYS A 181 56.87 51.89 21.19
N VAL A 182 55.61 51.44 21.26
CA VAL A 182 54.66 51.81 22.32
C VAL A 182 55.04 51.12 23.63
N ILE A 183 55.12 49.79 23.67
CA ILE A 183 55.30 49.07 24.94
C ILE A 183 56.67 49.34 25.58
N LYS A 184 57.67 49.79 24.81
CA LYS A 184 58.97 50.18 25.36
C LYS A 184 58.83 51.31 26.40
N SER A 185 58.05 52.37 26.14
CA SER A 185 57.88 53.46 27.13
C SER A 185 57.10 52.97 28.36
N LEU A 186 56.06 52.18 28.12
CA LEU A 186 55.19 51.61 29.15
C LEU A 186 55.98 50.71 30.12
N LEU A 187 56.88 49.87 29.61
CA LEU A 187 57.61 48.87 30.41
C LEU A 187 58.84 49.41 31.17
N GLU A 188 59.28 50.66 30.98
CA GLU A 188 60.42 51.21 31.74
C GLU A 188 60.08 51.43 33.23
N PRO A 189 61.02 51.20 34.18
CA PRO A 189 62.37 50.71 33.96
C PRO A 189 62.39 49.21 33.62
N ARG A 190 63.11 48.83 32.57
CA ARG A 190 63.41 47.42 32.26
C ARG A 190 64.31 46.83 33.36
N ILE A 191 64.00 45.62 33.82
CA ILE A 191 64.84 44.92 34.80
C ILE A 191 66.11 44.43 34.10
N THR A 192 67.27 44.79 34.64
CA THR A 192 68.58 44.32 34.16
C THR A 192 69.13 43.19 35.02
N LEU A 193 70.09 42.42 34.52
CA LEU A 193 70.79 41.39 35.31
C LEU A 193 71.46 41.93 36.59
N ALA A 194 71.84 43.22 36.62
CA ALA A 194 72.43 43.85 37.81
C ALA A 194 71.38 44.16 38.90
N MET A 195 70.12 44.39 38.51
CA MET A 195 69.00 44.55 39.44
C MET A 195 68.50 43.21 40.00
N LEU A 196 68.73 42.11 39.26
CA LEU A 196 68.33 40.76 39.65
C LEU A 196 69.29 40.13 40.67
N GLN A 197 69.09 40.47 41.95
CA GLN A 197 69.73 39.79 43.08
C GLN A 197 69.69 38.26 42.89
N VAL A 198 70.80 37.57 43.17
CA VAL A 198 70.85 36.10 43.10
C VAL A 198 69.90 35.54 44.16
N HIS A 199 68.96 34.69 43.75
CA HIS A 199 67.96 34.11 44.65
C HIS A 199 68.67 33.43 45.84
N PRO A 200 68.24 33.65 47.11
CA PRO A 200 69.02 33.27 48.29
C PRO A 200 69.41 31.78 48.32
N VAL A 201 68.49 30.90 47.89
CA VAL A 201 68.73 29.45 47.80
C VAL A 201 69.80 29.11 46.76
N THR A 202 69.82 29.80 45.61
CA THR A 202 70.84 29.59 44.56
C THR A 202 72.22 30.04 45.03
N LYS A 203 72.30 31.24 45.63
CA LYS A 203 73.55 31.78 46.22
C LYS A 203 74.09 30.88 47.34
N PHE A 204 73.20 30.26 48.11
CA PHE A 204 73.52 29.28 49.14
C PHE A 204 74.07 27.97 48.55
N TYR A 205 73.42 27.40 47.53
CA TYR A 205 73.94 26.23 46.80
C TYR A 205 75.32 26.50 46.19
N GLU A 206 75.51 27.64 45.50
CA GLU A 206 76.81 28.04 44.93
C GLU A 206 77.92 28.10 45.98
N LEU A 207 77.61 28.66 47.16
CA LEU A 207 78.56 28.79 48.27
C LEU A 207 78.91 27.43 48.90
N CYS A 208 77.91 26.57 49.12
CA CYS A 208 78.16 25.21 49.60
C CYS A 208 78.97 24.39 48.58
N GLN A 209 78.63 24.45 47.29
CA GLN A 209 79.32 23.72 46.23
C GLN A 209 80.78 24.20 46.07
N LYS A 210 81.05 25.50 46.19
CA LYS A 210 82.41 26.07 46.19
C LYS A 210 83.27 25.57 47.36
N HIS A 211 82.66 25.20 48.49
CA HIS A 211 83.34 24.67 49.65
C HIS A 211 83.24 23.13 49.79
N GLY A 212 82.65 22.45 48.80
CA GLY A 212 82.52 20.99 48.78
C GLY A 212 81.44 20.41 49.73
N PHE A 213 80.62 21.27 50.34
CA PHE A 213 79.63 20.85 51.33
C PHE A 213 78.36 20.29 50.68
N LYS A 214 77.82 19.19 51.23
CA LYS A 214 76.59 18.55 50.77
C LYS A 214 75.36 19.17 51.43
N VAL A 215 74.51 19.80 50.64
CA VAL A 215 73.25 20.40 51.10
C VAL A 215 72.11 19.37 51.10
N GLN A 216 71.28 19.39 52.15
CA GLN A 216 70.02 18.65 52.23
C GLN A 216 68.91 19.58 52.75
N PHE A 217 67.77 19.56 52.08
CA PHE A 217 66.54 20.20 52.56
C PHE A 217 65.63 19.12 53.16
N VAL A 218 65.06 19.39 54.33
CA VAL A 218 64.09 18.53 55.03
C VAL A 218 62.75 19.24 55.01
N ASP A 219 61.78 18.65 54.32
CA ASP A 219 60.43 19.18 54.19
C ASP A 219 59.58 18.79 55.41
N LEU A 220 59.19 19.79 56.21
CA LEU A 220 58.26 19.67 57.33
C LEU A 220 56.93 20.41 57.05
N TRP A 221 56.61 20.66 55.77
CA TRP A 221 55.44 21.43 55.34
C TRP A 221 54.13 20.86 55.90
N LYS A 222 53.98 19.54 55.89
CA LYS A 222 52.78 18.83 56.40
C LYS A 222 52.54 18.99 57.90
N GLU A 223 53.57 19.29 58.69
CA GLU A 223 53.49 19.35 60.15
C GLU A 223 53.54 20.79 60.69
N SER A 224 54.26 21.68 59.99
CA SER A 224 54.55 23.03 60.51
C SER A 224 54.64 24.14 59.45
N GLY A 225 54.40 23.84 58.16
CA GLY A 225 54.61 24.80 57.07
C GLY A 225 56.06 25.23 56.90
N ALA A 226 57.02 24.44 57.41
CA ALA A 226 58.42 24.81 57.48
C ALA A 226 59.33 23.90 56.65
N ILE A 227 60.47 24.45 56.23
CA ILE A 227 61.53 23.72 55.53
C ILE A 227 62.81 23.95 56.32
N GLU A 228 63.45 22.85 56.74
CA GLU A 228 64.74 22.88 57.43
C GLU A 228 65.89 22.62 56.46
N VAL A 229 67.01 23.29 56.70
CA VAL A 229 68.18 23.27 55.81
C VAL A 229 69.36 22.72 56.57
N PHE A 230 70.01 21.71 55.98
CA PHE A 230 71.16 21.00 56.52
C PHE A 230 72.33 21.08 55.54
N VAL A 231 73.54 21.14 56.08
CA VAL A 231 74.81 21.15 55.35
C VAL A 231 75.75 20.17 56.05
N ASP A 232 76.20 19.14 55.34
CA ASP A 232 76.98 18.00 55.89
C ASP A 232 76.37 17.44 57.18
N ASN A 233 75.07 17.14 57.11
CA ASN A 233 74.20 16.68 58.21
C ASN A 233 74.09 17.61 59.43
N LYS A 234 74.64 18.84 59.39
CA LYS A 234 74.41 19.87 60.42
C LYS A 234 73.28 20.79 60.02
N PHE A 235 72.32 21.01 60.92
CA PHE A 235 71.27 22.01 60.75
C PHE A 235 71.89 23.42 60.65
N VAL A 236 71.50 24.20 59.63
CA VAL A 236 71.97 25.59 59.42
C VAL A 236 70.85 26.63 59.42
N GLY A 237 69.58 26.23 59.30
CA GLY A 237 68.45 27.17 59.37
C GLY A 237 67.10 26.54 59.06
N LYS A 238 66.03 27.28 59.38
CA LYS A 238 64.63 26.89 59.16
C LYS A 238 63.85 28.05 58.55
N GLY A 239 63.33 27.85 57.35
CA GLY A 239 62.30 28.72 56.76
C GLY A 239 60.92 28.27 57.24
N MET A 240 59.99 29.20 57.47
CA MET A 240 58.62 28.87 57.88
C MET A 240 57.62 29.73 57.11
N TYR A 241 56.87 29.09 56.21
CA TYR A 241 55.74 29.71 55.54
C TYR A 241 54.58 29.81 56.53
N ARG A 242 54.16 31.03 56.86
CA ARG A 242 52.97 31.26 57.69
C ARG A 242 51.74 31.40 56.78
N PRO A 243 50.89 30.36 56.63
CA PRO A 243 49.53 30.62 56.18
C PRO A 243 48.89 31.60 57.18
N LYS A 244 48.48 32.79 56.72
CA LYS A 244 47.69 33.73 57.54
C LYS A 244 46.48 32.94 58.07
N LYS A 245 46.39 32.62 59.37
CA LYS A 245 45.30 31.78 59.95
C LYS A 245 43.88 32.33 59.72
N ALA A 246 43.78 33.60 59.32
CA ALA A 246 42.57 34.16 58.73
C ALA A 246 42.06 33.35 57.53
N ARG A 247 42.95 32.84 56.65
CA ARG A 247 42.59 32.07 55.45
C ARG A 247 41.84 30.79 55.77
N GLU A 248 42.27 29.90 56.67
CA GLU A 248 41.49 28.68 56.94
C GLU A 248 40.08 28.99 57.48
N LYS A 249 39.97 29.98 58.39
CA LYS A 249 38.67 30.41 58.92
C LYS A 249 37.81 31.05 57.83
N LEU A 250 38.40 31.93 57.03
CA LEU A 250 37.74 32.63 55.93
C LEU A 250 37.40 31.68 54.77
N GLU A 251 38.22 30.68 54.48
CA GLU A 251 37.99 29.65 53.45
C GLU A 251 36.90 28.67 53.91
N LYS A 252 36.83 28.33 55.20
CA LYS A 252 35.68 27.59 55.76
C LYS A 252 34.40 28.43 55.70
N GLU A 253 34.44 29.69 56.12
CA GLU A 253 33.27 30.56 56.11
C GLU A 253 32.84 30.94 54.68
N GLN A 254 33.79 31.13 53.76
CA GLN A 254 33.55 31.26 52.33
C GLN A 254 33.01 29.96 51.75
N LYS A 255 33.48 28.78 52.17
CA LYS A 255 32.93 27.48 51.72
C LYS A 255 31.48 27.34 52.18
N GLU A 256 31.17 27.61 53.44
CA GLU A 256 29.78 27.58 53.96
C GLU A 256 28.89 28.63 53.29
N ARG A 257 29.39 29.86 53.06
CA ARG A 257 28.67 30.90 52.30
C ARG A 257 28.49 30.52 50.83
N LYS A 258 29.49 29.90 50.19
CA LYS A 258 29.50 29.44 48.78
C LYS A 258 28.64 28.18 48.58
N GLU A 259 28.54 27.31 49.58
CA GLU A 259 27.62 26.17 49.59
C GLU A 259 26.17 26.62 49.84
N LYS A 260 25.92 27.55 50.77
CA LYS A 260 24.59 28.18 50.91
C LYS A 260 24.18 28.96 49.67
N ALA A 261 25.09 29.71 49.04
CA ALA A 261 24.85 30.41 47.78
C ALA A 261 24.62 29.43 46.62
N LYS A 262 25.41 28.35 46.49
CA LYS A 262 25.18 27.28 45.51
C LYS A 262 23.84 26.58 45.73
N LEU A 263 23.45 26.31 46.98
CA LEU A 263 22.18 25.64 47.29
C LEU A 263 20.98 26.56 46.98
N LYS A 264 21.10 27.87 47.28
CA LYS A 264 20.12 28.88 46.86
C LYS A 264 20.03 28.97 45.33
N GLN A 265 21.16 29.14 44.64
CA GLN A 265 21.23 29.15 43.17
C GLN A 265 20.72 27.84 42.54
N GLN A 266 20.96 26.67 43.14
CA GLN A 266 20.43 25.40 42.64
C GLN A 266 18.92 25.29 42.85
N ARG A 267 18.36 25.83 43.94
CA ARG A 267 16.90 25.93 44.13
C ARG A 267 16.28 26.91 43.14
N GLU A 268 16.85 28.10 42.98
CA GLU A 268 16.39 29.12 42.04
C GLU A 268 16.52 28.66 40.58
N ARG A 269 17.62 27.97 40.23
CA ARG A 269 17.81 27.40 38.89
C ARG A 269 16.87 26.23 38.63
N LYS A 270 16.63 25.33 39.61
CA LYS A 270 15.60 24.28 39.48
C LYS A 270 14.19 24.87 39.32
N ALA A 271 13.81 25.85 40.13
CA ALA A 271 12.52 26.53 40.00
C ALA A 271 12.39 27.26 38.65
N ARG A 272 13.48 27.85 38.12
CA ARG A 272 13.50 28.48 36.80
C ARG A 272 13.50 27.46 35.65
N GLU A 273 14.18 26.32 35.78
CA GLU A 273 14.11 25.19 34.84
C GLU A 273 12.70 24.57 34.81
N GLU A 274 12.04 24.46 35.96
CA GLU A 274 10.70 23.90 36.11
C GLU A 274 9.63 24.87 35.59
N ALA A 275 9.75 26.16 35.89
CA ALA A 275 8.90 27.20 35.29
C ALA A 275 9.14 27.37 33.78
N ALA A 276 10.37 27.16 33.28
CA ALA A 276 10.66 27.12 31.86
C ALA A 276 9.97 25.92 31.20
N ARG A 277 10.14 24.70 31.74
CA ARG A 277 9.44 23.50 31.23
C ARG A 277 7.93 23.63 31.26
N GLN A 278 7.35 24.28 32.29
CA GLN A 278 5.91 24.55 32.34
C GLN A 278 5.47 25.52 31.23
N ARG A 279 6.26 26.56 30.92
CA ARG A 279 5.98 27.47 29.79
C ARG A 279 6.15 26.76 28.44
N GLU A 280 7.26 26.05 28.24
CA GLU A 280 7.50 25.23 27.04
C GLU A 280 6.40 24.19 26.83
N ALA A 281 5.90 23.54 27.88
CA ALA A 281 4.79 22.59 27.78
C ALA A 281 3.46 23.27 27.41
N ILE A 282 3.17 24.47 27.93
CA ILE A 282 1.98 25.25 27.56
C ILE A 282 2.09 25.74 26.11
N GLU A 283 3.25 26.28 25.72
CA GLU A 283 3.53 26.77 24.36
C GLU A 283 3.54 25.61 23.35
N ALA A 284 4.10 24.44 23.70
CA ALA A 284 4.03 23.23 22.87
C ALA A 284 2.60 22.70 22.74
N ALA A 285 1.80 22.69 23.81
CA ALA A 285 0.39 22.30 23.73
C ALA A 285 -0.44 23.27 22.89
N GLN A 286 -0.13 24.58 22.94
CA GLN A 286 -0.74 25.57 22.05
C GLN A 286 -0.24 25.43 20.61
N ARG A 287 1.02 25.06 20.40
CA ARG A 287 1.62 24.82 19.08
C ARG A 287 1.04 23.58 18.40
N SER A 288 0.89 22.48 19.14
CA SER A 288 0.15 21.28 18.69
C SER A 288 -1.22 21.70 18.20
N ARG A 289 -2.05 22.31 19.05
CA ARG A 289 -3.42 22.71 18.68
C ARG A 289 -3.51 23.64 17.46
N ARG A 290 -2.46 24.42 17.17
CA ARG A 290 -2.38 25.24 15.94
C ARG A 290 -1.98 24.43 14.71
N ILE A 291 -1.12 23.41 14.87
CA ILE A 291 -0.78 22.44 13.82
C ILE A 291 -2.00 21.56 13.56
N ASP A 292 -2.57 20.93 14.60
CA ASP A 292 -3.77 20.08 14.55
C ASP A 292 -4.94 20.80 13.83
N ALA A 293 -5.16 22.10 14.13
CA ALA A 293 -6.17 22.91 13.47
C ALA A 293 -5.82 23.33 12.03
N ALA A 294 -4.53 23.56 11.72
CA ALA A 294 -4.09 23.87 10.36
C ALA A 294 -4.12 22.63 9.44
N GLU A 295 -3.78 21.46 9.96
CA GLU A 295 -3.92 20.17 9.26
C GLU A 295 -5.41 19.82 9.05
N ALA A 296 -6.27 20.07 10.04
CA ALA A 296 -7.72 19.91 9.87
C ALA A 296 -8.30 20.85 8.80
N GLN A 297 -7.87 22.12 8.77
CA GLN A 297 -8.27 23.07 7.73
C GLN A 297 -7.76 22.64 6.35
N LEU A 298 -6.45 22.35 6.23
CA LEU A 298 -5.83 21.96 4.96
C LEU A 298 -6.45 20.67 4.40
N LYS A 299 -6.82 19.71 5.27
CA LYS A 299 -7.56 18.51 4.86
C LYS A 299 -8.98 18.82 4.38
N ALA A 300 -9.68 19.77 5.03
CA ALA A 300 -11.01 20.20 4.58
C ALA A 300 -10.94 20.94 3.23
N ASP A 301 -9.92 21.78 3.03
CA ASP A 301 -9.66 22.49 1.78
C ASP A 301 -9.33 21.49 0.64
N GLN A 302 -8.46 20.51 0.91
CA GLN A 302 -8.15 19.41 -0.02
C GLN A 302 -9.41 18.61 -0.39
N GLN A 303 -10.23 18.23 0.60
CA GLN A 303 -11.44 17.45 0.34
C GLN A 303 -12.50 18.26 -0.43
N MET A 304 -12.52 19.59 -0.27
CA MET A 304 -13.33 20.50 -1.10
C MET A 304 -12.82 20.57 -2.54
N GLU A 305 -11.50 20.62 -2.76
CA GLU A 305 -10.90 20.60 -4.10
C GLU A 305 -11.11 19.25 -4.81
N GLU A 306 -10.95 18.12 -4.11
CA GLU A 306 -11.26 16.77 -4.64
C GLU A 306 -12.73 16.65 -5.07
N ASN A 307 -13.67 17.15 -4.28
CA ASN A 307 -15.09 17.17 -4.63
C ASN A 307 -15.36 18.02 -5.89
N LEU A 308 -14.76 19.21 -5.97
CA LEU A 308 -14.87 20.10 -7.14
C LEU A 308 -14.31 19.44 -8.41
N LEU A 309 -13.20 18.70 -8.31
CA LEU A 309 -12.63 17.93 -9.42
C LEU A 309 -13.55 16.77 -9.82
N ALA A 310 -14.03 15.97 -8.86
CA ALA A 310 -14.90 14.82 -9.10
C ALA A 310 -16.25 15.20 -9.76
N GLY A 311 -16.82 16.35 -9.40
CA GLY A 311 -18.05 16.88 -10.00
C GLY A 311 -17.84 17.67 -11.31
N ARG A 312 -16.61 17.80 -11.83
CA ARG A 312 -16.28 18.75 -12.93
C ARG A 312 -16.79 20.17 -12.65
N GLY A 313 -16.56 20.67 -11.44
CA GLY A 313 -17.05 21.96 -10.96
C GLY A 313 -18.57 21.99 -10.73
N ILE A 314 -19.13 20.92 -10.18
CA ILE A 314 -20.52 20.85 -9.68
C ILE A 314 -20.47 20.27 -8.27
N MET A 315 -21.10 20.98 -7.34
CA MET A 315 -21.23 20.60 -5.93
C MET A 315 -22.70 20.33 -5.66
N PHE A 316 -23.12 19.07 -5.85
CA PHE A 316 -24.45 18.59 -5.50
C PHE A 316 -24.29 17.40 -4.56
N GLU A 317 -24.79 17.57 -3.33
CA GLU A 317 -24.69 16.62 -2.22
C GLU A 317 -25.91 16.82 -1.33
N HIS A 318 -26.77 15.80 -1.23
CA HIS A 318 -28.01 15.85 -0.44
C HIS A 318 -28.19 14.54 0.34
N VAL A 319 -28.61 14.66 1.59
CA VAL A 319 -29.07 13.50 2.38
C VAL A 319 -30.57 13.31 2.12
N LEU A 320 -30.95 12.11 1.70
CA LEU A 320 -32.34 11.74 1.35
C LEU A 320 -32.71 10.39 1.99
N GLU A 321 -34.00 10.20 2.26
CA GLU A 321 -34.55 8.94 2.79
C GLU A 321 -34.71 7.90 1.67
N ALA A 322 -34.09 6.73 1.83
CA ALA A 322 -34.12 5.65 0.84
C ALA A 322 -35.48 4.93 0.84
N VAL A 323 -36.19 5.00 -0.29
CA VAL A 323 -37.49 4.34 -0.50
C VAL A 323 -37.35 3.32 -1.64
N PRO A 324 -37.71 2.03 -1.44
CA PRO A 324 -37.62 1.03 -2.50
C PRO A 324 -38.74 1.23 -3.54
N TYR A 325 -38.45 1.01 -4.82
CA TYR A 325 -39.46 0.98 -5.88
C TYR A 325 -39.19 -0.13 -6.92
N GLU A 326 -40.26 -0.60 -7.57
CA GLU A 326 -40.19 -1.59 -8.65
C GLU A 326 -39.53 -0.99 -9.91
N GLY A 327 -38.27 -1.33 -10.16
CA GLY A 327 -37.46 -0.80 -11.26
C GLY A 327 -36.33 -1.74 -11.68
N SER A 328 -35.91 -1.65 -12.95
CA SER A 328 -34.84 -2.47 -13.52
C SER A 328 -33.52 -1.71 -13.63
N GLY A 329 -32.42 -2.34 -13.18
CA GLY A 329 -31.07 -1.78 -13.24
C GLY A 329 -30.74 -0.83 -12.09
N ASP A 330 -29.88 0.16 -12.35
CA ASP A 330 -29.26 1.05 -11.35
C ASP A 330 -29.92 2.44 -11.23
N LYS A 331 -31.07 2.64 -11.86
CA LYS A 331 -31.60 3.99 -12.12
C LYS A 331 -32.48 4.47 -10.97
N ILE A 332 -32.08 5.52 -10.26
CA ILE A 332 -32.82 6.08 -9.12
C ILE A 332 -33.82 7.16 -9.54
N LYS A 333 -34.80 7.41 -8.67
CA LYS A 333 -35.72 8.56 -8.77
C LYS A 333 -35.32 9.62 -7.75
N LEU A 334 -35.10 10.86 -8.20
CA LEU A 334 -34.81 12.00 -7.32
C LEU A 334 -36.04 12.90 -7.15
N PRO A 335 -36.10 13.74 -6.11
CA PRO A 335 -37.22 14.67 -5.93
C PRO A 335 -37.04 15.93 -6.81
N PRO A 336 -38.14 16.63 -7.18
CA PRO A 336 -38.08 17.79 -8.07
C PRO A 336 -37.09 18.91 -7.68
N PRO A 337 -36.87 19.26 -6.39
CA PRO A 337 -35.87 20.27 -6.01
C PRO A 337 -34.44 19.95 -6.48
N CYS A 338 -34.08 18.66 -6.57
CA CYS A 338 -32.77 18.23 -7.04
C CYS A 338 -32.56 18.51 -8.53
N PHE A 339 -33.62 18.49 -9.35
CA PHE A 339 -33.55 18.91 -10.75
C PHE A 339 -33.12 20.38 -10.87
N THR A 340 -33.74 21.26 -10.07
CA THR A 340 -33.43 22.70 -10.05
C THR A 340 -31.98 22.94 -9.64
N ALA A 341 -31.52 22.34 -8.55
CA ALA A 341 -30.15 22.50 -8.06
C ALA A 341 -29.08 22.01 -9.07
N LEU A 342 -29.35 20.91 -9.79
CA LEU A 342 -28.47 20.41 -10.86
C LEU A 342 -28.52 21.27 -12.13
N SER A 343 -29.68 21.88 -12.43
CA SER A 343 -29.88 22.77 -13.58
C SER A 343 -29.16 24.10 -13.40
N GLU A 344 -29.25 24.70 -12.21
CA GLU A 344 -28.54 25.95 -11.86
C GLU A 344 -27.01 25.81 -11.94
N GLN A 345 -26.48 24.59 -11.72
CA GLN A 345 -25.05 24.28 -11.83
C GLN A 345 -24.62 23.73 -13.22
N GLY A 346 -25.54 23.66 -14.19
CA GLY A 346 -25.25 23.22 -15.55
C GLY A 346 -24.84 21.74 -15.65
N ALA A 347 -25.45 20.85 -14.85
CA ALA A 347 -25.12 19.41 -14.87
C ALA A 347 -25.51 18.74 -16.20
N PHE A 348 -26.67 19.10 -16.75
CA PHE A 348 -27.23 18.51 -17.97
C PHE A 348 -26.34 18.76 -19.22
N ASP A 349 -25.54 19.83 -19.22
CA ASP A 349 -24.62 20.16 -20.31
C ASP A 349 -23.31 19.33 -20.27
N LYS A 350 -23.02 18.64 -19.16
CA LYS A 350 -21.74 17.94 -18.92
C LYS A 350 -21.77 16.44 -19.27
N GLY A 351 -22.91 15.91 -19.70
CA GLY A 351 -23.10 14.52 -20.13
C GLY A 351 -24.15 13.77 -19.31
N PRO A 352 -24.11 12.42 -19.28
CA PRO A 352 -25.00 11.62 -18.45
C PRO A 352 -24.79 11.92 -16.96
N LEU A 353 -25.89 11.95 -16.20
CA LEU A 353 -25.86 12.20 -14.76
C LEU A 353 -25.60 10.90 -14.01
N HIS A 354 -24.51 10.86 -13.23
CA HIS A 354 -24.19 9.77 -12.33
C HIS A 354 -24.12 10.28 -10.89
N PHE A 355 -24.51 9.44 -9.94
CA PHE A 355 -24.52 9.76 -8.52
C PHE A 355 -23.83 8.65 -7.74
N ARG A 356 -23.02 9.04 -6.76
CA ARG A 356 -22.54 8.16 -5.69
C ARG A 356 -23.60 8.13 -4.60
N LEU A 357 -23.90 6.94 -4.12
CA LEU A 357 -24.80 6.67 -3.00
C LEU A 357 -23.98 6.11 -1.84
N LEU A 358 -24.14 6.68 -0.64
CA LEU A 358 -23.46 6.24 0.59
C LEU A 358 -24.48 6.15 1.73
N VAL A 359 -24.52 5.04 2.45
CA VAL A 359 -25.38 4.86 3.64
C VAL A 359 -24.86 5.67 4.83
N ILE A 360 -25.77 6.32 5.58
CA ILE A 360 -25.45 7.09 6.78
C ILE A 360 -26.00 6.38 8.02
N ASP A 361 -25.17 5.57 8.68
CA ASP A 361 -25.51 4.95 9.96
C ASP A 361 -25.57 5.99 11.09
N GLN A 362 -26.68 6.02 11.83
CA GLN A 362 -26.85 6.95 12.96
C GLN A 362 -26.21 6.45 14.27
N GLU A 363 -25.64 5.24 14.30
CA GLU A 363 -25.01 4.65 15.49
C GLU A 363 -23.55 4.24 15.26
N THR A 364 -22.61 5.18 15.36
CA THR A 364 -21.53 5.12 16.39
C THR A 364 -20.49 6.24 16.26
N THR A 365 -20.27 6.98 17.34
CA THR A 365 -19.04 7.77 17.53
C THR A 365 -17.97 6.91 18.19
N SER A 366 -17.16 6.18 17.41
CA SER A 366 -16.00 5.45 17.94
C SER A 366 -14.92 5.18 16.90
N ASP A 367 -13.69 5.64 17.16
CA ASP A 367 -12.51 5.34 16.34
C ASP A 367 -12.13 3.85 16.39
N VAL A 368 -12.49 3.09 15.35
CA VAL A 368 -11.86 1.81 15.02
C VAL A 368 -11.59 1.75 13.52
N LYS A 369 -10.32 1.92 13.14
CA LYS A 369 -9.86 1.57 11.78
C LYS A 369 -9.72 0.05 11.67
N ASN A 370 -10.76 -0.63 11.18
CA ASN A 370 -10.61 -2.00 10.68
C ASN A 370 -10.07 -1.94 9.25
N ASP A 371 -8.86 -2.49 9.06
CA ASP A 371 -8.15 -2.54 7.78
C ASP A 371 -8.53 -3.82 7.02
N ASP A 372 -9.79 -3.91 6.61
CA ASP A 372 -10.33 -5.01 5.80
C ASP A 372 -11.12 -4.42 4.61
N GLY A 373 -10.58 -4.57 3.40
CA GLY A 373 -10.98 -3.82 2.20
C GLY A 373 -12.29 -4.28 1.54
N GLN A 374 -13.42 -4.13 2.22
CA GLN A 374 -14.76 -4.35 1.64
C GLN A 374 -15.60 -3.07 1.73
N ASN A 375 -15.88 -2.43 0.58
CA ASN A 375 -16.68 -1.21 0.45
C ASN A 375 -18.20 -1.47 0.63
N HIS A 376 -18.61 -2.04 1.76
CA HIS A 376 -20.02 -2.17 2.10
C HIS A 376 -20.64 -0.78 2.33
N GLY A 377 -21.81 -0.52 1.73
CA GLY A 377 -22.56 0.73 1.93
C GLY A 377 -22.27 1.86 0.93
N THR A 378 -21.48 1.62 -0.13
CA THR A 378 -21.32 2.57 -1.25
C THR A 378 -21.56 1.92 -2.61
N THR A 379 -22.38 2.55 -3.46
CA THR A 379 -22.55 2.17 -4.87
C THR A 379 -22.79 3.41 -5.75
N HIS A 380 -22.98 3.23 -7.05
CA HIS A 380 -23.29 4.29 -8.01
C HIS A 380 -24.62 4.04 -8.71
N ALA A 381 -25.22 5.11 -9.23
CA ALA A 381 -26.50 5.08 -9.91
C ALA A 381 -26.59 6.13 -11.03
N GLY A 382 -27.31 5.80 -12.10
CA GLY A 382 -27.90 6.80 -13.01
C GLY A 382 -29.25 7.32 -12.48
N VAL A 383 -29.78 8.41 -13.05
CA VAL A 383 -31.15 8.86 -12.76
C VAL A 383 -32.14 8.41 -13.84
N LEU A 384 -33.31 7.94 -13.41
CA LEU A 384 -34.45 7.66 -14.28
C LEU A 384 -35.30 8.92 -14.52
N GLU A 385 -35.76 9.55 -13.44
CA GLU A 385 -36.69 10.69 -13.45
C GLU A 385 -36.66 11.47 -12.14
N PHE A 386 -37.18 12.70 -12.16
CA PHE A 386 -37.23 13.62 -11.01
C PHE A 386 -38.64 13.70 -10.42
N THR A 387 -39.17 12.57 -9.93
CA THR A 387 -40.56 12.41 -9.47
C THR A 387 -40.70 11.81 -8.07
N ALA A 388 -39.63 11.70 -7.28
CA ALA A 388 -39.73 11.21 -5.90
C ALA A 388 -40.37 12.25 -4.97
N GLU A 389 -40.88 11.82 -3.81
CA GLU A 389 -41.43 12.72 -2.79
C GLU A 389 -40.32 13.56 -2.16
N GLU A 390 -40.60 14.81 -1.78
CA GLU A 390 -39.59 15.75 -1.28
C GLU A 390 -38.93 15.23 0.01
N GLY A 391 -37.59 15.08 -0.02
CA GLY A 391 -36.81 14.47 1.06
C GLY A 391 -36.48 12.99 0.85
N SER A 392 -37.12 12.31 -0.11
CA SER A 392 -36.90 10.90 -0.44
C SER A 392 -36.06 10.68 -1.70
N VAL A 393 -35.53 9.45 -1.86
CA VAL A 393 -34.90 8.95 -3.08
C VAL A 393 -35.40 7.53 -3.37
N GLY A 394 -35.92 7.33 -4.59
CA GLY A 394 -36.44 6.04 -5.05
C GLY A 394 -35.30 5.14 -5.53
N LEU A 395 -35.07 4.01 -4.87
CA LEU A 395 -34.03 3.02 -5.20
C LEU A 395 -34.64 1.77 -5.86
N PRO A 396 -34.08 1.27 -6.98
CA PRO A 396 -34.45 -0.03 -7.54
C PRO A 396 -33.85 -1.19 -6.72
N PRO A 397 -34.37 -2.43 -6.84
CA PRO A 397 -33.98 -3.55 -5.98
C PRO A 397 -32.47 -3.88 -6.03
N HIS A 398 -31.85 -3.79 -7.21
CA HIS A 398 -30.40 -4.02 -7.40
C HIS A 398 -29.54 -3.04 -6.58
N ILE A 399 -29.91 -1.76 -6.54
CA ILE A 399 -29.23 -0.74 -5.73
C ILE A 399 -29.51 -0.98 -4.24
N TRP A 400 -30.75 -1.36 -3.89
CA TRP A 400 -31.10 -1.70 -2.51
C TRP A 400 -30.25 -2.87 -1.98
N SER A 401 -30.06 -3.93 -2.77
CA SER A 401 -29.24 -5.09 -2.38
C SER A 401 -27.74 -4.82 -2.28
N ASN A 402 -27.22 -3.83 -3.01
CA ASN A 402 -25.79 -3.45 -2.96
C ASN A 402 -25.49 -2.40 -1.87
N LEU A 403 -26.46 -1.54 -1.51
CA LEU A 403 -26.31 -0.59 -0.39
C LEU A 403 -26.60 -1.22 0.98
N PHE A 404 -27.62 -2.07 1.08
CA PHE A 404 -28.14 -2.54 2.37
C PHE A 404 -27.90 -4.04 2.58
N PRO A 405 -27.03 -4.45 3.52
CA PRO A 405 -26.95 -5.86 3.93
C PRO A 405 -28.28 -6.32 4.53
N SER A 406 -28.54 -7.63 4.49
CA SER A 406 -29.87 -8.26 4.72
C SER A 406 -30.51 -8.10 6.12
N SER A 407 -29.99 -7.20 6.96
CA SER A 407 -30.47 -6.87 8.30
C SER A 407 -30.77 -5.38 8.52
N ALA A 408 -30.75 -4.55 7.47
CA ALA A 408 -30.98 -3.12 7.55
C ALA A 408 -32.42 -2.74 7.96
N PRO A 409 -32.63 -1.60 8.65
CA PRO A 409 -33.96 -1.07 8.95
C PRO A 409 -34.68 -0.57 7.69
N MET A 410 -36.01 -0.42 7.76
CA MET A 410 -36.85 -0.08 6.59
C MET A 410 -36.78 1.39 6.16
N THR A 411 -36.10 2.24 6.91
CA THR A 411 -35.95 3.69 6.67
C THR A 411 -34.51 4.08 6.97
N SER A 412 -33.71 4.26 5.93
CA SER A 412 -32.28 4.59 6.03
C SER A 412 -31.99 5.89 5.28
N LEU A 413 -31.16 6.76 5.87
CA LEU A 413 -30.68 7.96 5.19
C LEU A 413 -29.47 7.62 4.32
N ILE A 414 -29.44 8.15 3.10
CA ILE A 414 -28.29 8.04 2.21
C ILE A 414 -27.83 9.41 1.74
N GLU A 415 -26.51 9.59 1.64
CA GLU A 415 -25.89 10.70 0.92
C GLU A 415 -25.97 10.41 -0.59
N VAL A 416 -26.60 11.31 -1.34
CA VAL A 416 -26.64 11.33 -2.80
C VAL A 416 -25.73 12.45 -3.30
N ARG A 417 -24.60 12.10 -3.92
CA ARG A 417 -23.59 13.05 -4.42
C ARG A 417 -23.42 12.93 -5.93
N TYR A 418 -23.45 14.04 -6.65
CA TYR A 418 -23.18 14.05 -8.10
C TYR A 418 -21.69 13.77 -8.36
N VAL A 419 -21.39 12.86 -9.30
CA VAL A 419 -20.01 12.50 -9.67
C VAL A 419 -19.88 12.32 -11.18
N TRP A 420 -18.74 12.70 -11.75
CA TRP A 420 -18.41 12.33 -13.12
C TRP A 420 -17.68 10.98 -13.16
N LEU A 421 -18.29 9.97 -13.76
CA LEU A 421 -17.66 8.67 -13.99
C LEU A 421 -17.03 8.59 -15.40
N PRO A 422 -15.82 8.02 -15.55
CA PRO A 422 -15.24 7.75 -16.86
C PRO A 422 -16.00 6.62 -17.56
N LYS A 423 -15.98 6.61 -18.89
CA LYS A 423 -16.46 5.48 -19.69
C LYS A 423 -15.65 4.23 -19.38
N GLY A 424 -16.33 3.13 -19.07
CA GLY A 424 -15.69 1.84 -18.81
C GLY A 424 -15.04 1.27 -20.07
N THR A 425 -13.93 0.53 -19.89
CA THR A 425 -13.24 -0.17 -20.98
C THR A 425 -13.00 -1.65 -20.68
N TYR A 426 -12.88 -2.03 -19.41
CA TYR A 426 -12.73 -3.42 -18.98
C TYR A 426 -13.46 -3.64 -17.65
N ALA A 427 -14.13 -4.79 -17.53
CA ALA A 427 -14.78 -5.26 -16.31
C ALA A 427 -14.48 -6.73 -16.06
N LYS A 428 -14.13 -7.06 -14.82
CA LYS A 428 -13.84 -8.44 -14.39
C LYS A 428 -14.96 -8.92 -13.48
N LEU A 429 -15.70 -9.91 -13.96
CA LEU A 429 -16.86 -10.46 -13.26
C LEU A 429 -16.57 -11.88 -12.78
N LYS A 430 -17.24 -12.28 -11.70
CA LYS A 430 -17.18 -13.63 -11.15
C LYS A 430 -18.58 -14.08 -10.72
N PRO A 431 -19.15 -15.13 -11.34
CA PRO A 431 -20.43 -15.68 -10.92
C PRO A 431 -20.26 -16.44 -9.60
N ASN A 432 -21.27 -16.37 -8.73
CA ASN A 432 -21.35 -17.19 -7.53
C ASN A 432 -21.78 -18.62 -7.87
N GLU A 433 -22.69 -18.79 -8.82
CA GLU A 433 -23.25 -20.07 -9.21
C GLU A 433 -22.45 -20.75 -10.33
N LEU A 434 -22.28 -22.07 -10.22
CA LEU A 434 -21.71 -22.88 -11.28
C LEU A 434 -22.65 -22.95 -12.49
N GLY A 435 -22.12 -22.59 -13.66
CA GLY A 435 -22.80 -22.81 -14.95
C GLY A 435 -23.10 -21.56 -15.76
N PHE A 436 -22.79 -20.35 -15.29
CA PHE A 436 -22.98 -19.12 -16.09
C PHE A 436 -22.26 -19.18 -17.45
N SER A 437 -21.02 -19.71 -17.48
CA SER A 437 -20.24 -19.89 -18.71
C SER A 437 -20.84 -20.91 -19.70
N ASP A 438 -21.76 -21.78 -19.25
CA ASP A 438 -22.46 -22.76 -20.10
C ASP A 438 -23.71 -22.18 -20.78
N ILE A 439 -24.10 -20.94 -20.47
CA ILE A 439 -25.26 -20.30 -21.07
C ILE A 439 -25.00 -20.06 -22.57
N PRO A 440 -25.93 -20.48 -23.48
CA PRO A 440 -25.86 -20.11 -24.89
C PRO A 440 -25.72 -18.59 -25.05
N ASN A 441 -24.62 -18.16 -25.66
CA ASN A 441 -24.33 -16.74 -25.88
C ASN A 441 -24.39 -15.88 -24.61
N HIS A 442 -23.77 -16.33 -23.51
CA HIS A 442 -23.64 -15.58 -22.24
C HIS A 442 -23.21 -14.11 -22.41
N LYS A 443 -22.47 -13.78 -23.49
CA LYS A 443 -22.10 -12.40 -23.82
C LYS A 443 -23.30 -11.52 -24.12
N ALA A 444 -24.23 -11.95 -24.97
CA ALA A 444 -25.44 -11.18 -25.29
C ALA A 444 -26.40 -11.10 -24.09
N VAL A 445 -26.51 -12.16 -23.29
CA VAL A 445 -27.29 -12.14 -22.05
C VAL A 445 -26.75 -11.09 -21.07
N LEU A 446 -25.43 -11.04 -20.90
CA LEU A 446 -24.77 -10.03 -20.07
C LEU A 446 -24.90 -8.62 -20.69
N GLU A 447 -24.78 -8.48 -22.00
CA GLU A 447 -24.97 -7.21 -22.72
C GLU A 447 -26.39 -6.67 -22.51
N THR A 448 -27.42 -7.51 -22.62
CA THR A 448 -28.83 -7.18 -22.35
C THR A 448 -29.04 -6.76 -20.89
N CYS A 449 -28.34 -7.37 -19.93
CA CYS A 449 -28.36 -6.93 -18.52
C CYS A 449 -27.65 -5.57 -18.33
N LEU A 450 -26.41 -5.44 -18.82
CA LEU A 450 -25.62 -4.20 -18.70
C LEU A 450 -26.29 -3.01 -19.38
N ARG A 451 -27.04 -3.20 -20.47
CA ARG A 451 -27.86 -2.16 -21.12
C ARG A 451 -28.97 -1.59 -20.24
N GLN A 452 -29.35 -2.26 -19.15
CA GLN A 452 -30.30 -1.74 -18.16
C GLN A 452 -29.62 -0.79 -17.15
N HIS A 453 -28.31 -0.91 -16.98
CA HIS A 453 -27.50 -0.19 -16.01
C HIS A 453 -26.79 1.01 -16.68
N ALA A 454 -26.65 2.13 -15.97
CA ALA A 454 -25.89 3.30 -16.40
C ALA A 454 -24.46 3.32 -15.84
N THR A 455 -24.26 2.68 -14.69
CA THR A 455 -23.02 2.67 -13.92
C THR A 455 -22.67 1.26 -13.46
N LEU A 456 -21.43 1.07 -13.01
CA LEU A 456 -20.95 -0.16 -12.38
C LEU A 456 -19.83 0.18 -11.39
N SER A 457 -19.92 -0.32 -10.16
CA SER A 457 -18.92 -0.12 -9.10
C SER A 457 -18.20 -1.43 -8.76
N GLN A 458 -16.94 -1.33 -8.36
CA GLN A 458 -16.17 -2.47 -7.87
C GLN A 458 -16.70 -2.91 -6.50
N GLY A 459 -17.11 -4.17 -6.39
CA GLY A 459 -17.80 -4.73 -5.22
C GLY A 459 -19.29 -5.04 -5.45
N ASP A 460 -19.95 -4.35 -6.39
CA ASP A 460 -21.38 -4.56 -6.70
C ASP A 460 -21.68 -6.00 -7.14
N VAL A 461 -22.91 -6.45 -6.87
CA VAL A 461 -23.47 -7.71 -7.38
C VAL A 461 -24.47 -7.43 -8.49
N LEU A 462 -24.16 -7.89 -9.70
CA LEU A 462 -25.06 -7.88 -10.85
C LEU A 462 -25.97 -9.12 -10.82
N GLU A 463 -27.28 -8.92 -10.94
CA GLU A 463 -28.24 -10.00 -11.15
C GLU A 463 -28.44 -10.23 -12.66
N VAL A 464 -28.16 -11.44 -13.15
CA VAL A 464 -28.29 -11.80 -14.57
C VAL A 464 -29.29 -12.93 -14.73
N ASN A 465 -30.43 -12.64 -15.37
CA ASN A 465 -31.52 -13.58 -15.58
C ASN A 465 -31.47 -14.20 -16.98
N HIS A 466 -31.58 -15.53 -17.06
CA HIS A 466 -31.63 -16.28 -18.32
C HIS A 466 -32.65 -17.43 -18.24
N GLY A 467 -33.77 -17.27 -18.94
CA GLY A 467 -34.87 -18.23 -18.94
C GLY A 467 -35.56 -18.30 -17.57
N THR A 468 -35.31 -19.39 -16.83
CA THR A 468 -35.82 -19.58 -15.45
C THR A 468 -34.70 -19.63 -14.40
N LEU A 469 -33.49 -19.19 -14.76
CA LEU A 469 -32.33 -19.15 -13.85
C LEU A 469 -31.84 -17.72 -13.65
N THR A 470 -31.46 -17.44 -12.41
CA THR A 470 -30.91 -16.17 -11.94
C THR A 470 -29.50 -16.44 -11.44
N TYR A 471 -28.54 -15.65 -11.91
CA TYR A 471 -27.12 -15.76 -11.58
C TYR A 471 -26.62 -14.45 -10.97
N HIS A 472 -25.77 -14.52 -9.96
CA HIS A 472 -25.22 -13.36 -9.26
C HIS A 472 -23.73 -13.21 -9.57
N LEU A 473 -23.36 -12.11 -10.24
CA LEU A 473 -22.00 -11.84 -10.69
C LEU A 473 -21.40 -10.68 -9.89
N HIS A 474 -20.37 -10.96 -9.09
CA HIS A 474 -19.61 -9.92 -8.39
C HIS A 474 -18.66 -9.19 -9.35
N VAL A 475 -18.59 -7.86 -9.21
CA VAL A 475 -17.63 -7.00 -9.91
C VAL A 475 -16.31 -6.96 -9.14
N LEU A 476 -15.27 -7.63 -9.65
CA LEU A 476 -13.96 -7.74 -8.99
C LEU A 476 -13.01 -6.59 -9.33
N GLU A 477 -13.03 -6.12 -10.58
CA GLU A 477 -12.05 -5.15 -11.10
C GLU A 477 -12.71 -4.35 -12.24
N LEU A 478 -12.46 -3.05 -12.30
CA LEU A 478 -12.96 -2.14 -13.34
C LEU A 478 -11.83 -1.25 -13.86
N LYS A 479 -11.92 -0.81 -15.11
CA LYS A 479 -10.98 0.16 -15.72
C LYS A 479 -11.76 1.21 -16.53
N PRO A 480 -11.33 2.49 -16.50
CA PRO A 480 -10.09 3.00 -15.92
C PRO A 480 -10.16 3.39 -14.42
N SER A 481 -11.30 3.19 -13.75
CA SER A 481 -11.53 3.53 -12.35
C SER A 481 -12.30 2.41 -11.63
N SER A 482 -12.30 2.41 -10.29
CA SER A 482 -13.09 1.50 -9.44
C SER A 482 -14.61 1.72 -9.55
N SER A 483 -15.06 2.73 -10.29
CA SER A 483 -16.46 2.88 -10.72
C SER A 483 -16.49 3.57 -12.09
N VAL A 484 -17.36 3.08 -12.98
CA VAL A 484 -17.38 3.48 -14.40
C VAL A 484 -18.80 3.67 -14.92
N SER A 485 -18.96 4.46 -15.99
CA SER A 485 -20.20 4.53 -16.76
C SER A 485 -20.22 3.44 -17.83
N VAL A 486 -21.38 2.76 -17.94
CA VAL A 486 -21.68 1.68 -18.90
C VAL A 486 -22.53 2.22 -20.07
N LEU A 487 -22.87 3.52 -20.06
CA LEU A 487 -23.67 4.16 -21.10
C LEU A 487 -22.86 4.36 -22.39
N GLU A 488 -23.29 3.68 -23.45
CA GLU A 488 -22.71 3.76 -24.80
C GLU A 488 -21.20 3.43 -24.80
N THR A 489 -20.83 2.33 -24.17
CA THR A 489 -19.45 1.84 -24.04
C THR A 489 -19.31 0.38 -24.47
N ASP A 490 -18.33 0.11 -25.31
CA ASP A 490 -17.83 -1.24 -25.54
C ASP A 490 -16.88 -1.62 -24.39
N ILE A 491 -17.34 -2.49 -23.48
CA ILE A 491 -16.56 -2.95 -22.31
C ILE A 491 -16.07 -4.38 -22.57
N GLU A 492 -14.76 -4.59 -22.45
CA GLU A 492 -14.19 -5.94 -22.45
C GLU A 492 -14.51 -6.64 -21.12
N VAL A 493 -15.31 -7.72 -21.17
CA VAL A 493 -15.64 -8.50 -19.99
C VAL A 493 -14.78 -9.77 -19.89
N ASP A 494 -14.12 -9.92 -18.75
CA ASP A 494 -13.42 -11.12 -18.31
C ASP A 494 -14.25 -11.84 -17.23
N ILE A 495 -14.40 -13.17 -17.34
CA ILE A 495 -15.26 -13.97 -16.45
C ILE A 495 -14.40 -15.04 -15.76
N VAL A 496 -14.15 -14.84 -14.47
CA VAL A 496 -13.38 -15.76 -13.63
C VAL A 496 -14.30 -16.86 -13.09
N GLY A 497 -13.80 -18.09 -12.92
CA GLY A 497 -14.57 -19.17 -12.28
C GLY A 497 -14.78 -18.95 -10.77
N PRO A 498 -15.78 -19.60 -10.15
CA PRO A 498 -15.97 -19.56 -8.69
C PRO A 498 -14.89 -20.37 -7.96
N ASP A 499 -14.38 -19.83 -6.85
CA ASP A 499 -13.25 -20.43 -6.08
C ASP A 499 -13.66 -21.68 -5.27
N SER A 500 -14.95 -21.90 -5.05
CA SER A 500 -15.48 -23.12 -4.42
C SER A 500 -16.93 -23.37 -4.82
N ALA A 501 -17.32 -24.64 -4.89
CA ALA A 501 -18.70 -25.04 -5.14
C ALA A 501 -19.51 -24.96 -3.84
N SER A 502 -20.38 -23.95 -3.73
CA SER A 502 -21.32 -23.84 -2.60
C SER A 502 -22.54 -24.74 -2.85
N ASP A 503 -22.54 -25.92 -2.23
CA ASP A 503 -23.54 -27.01 -2.36
C ASP A 503 -24.96 -26.67 -1.79
N ARG A 504 -25.45 -25.43 -1.95
CA ARG A 504 -26.62 -24.89 -1.23
C ARG A 504 -27.58 -23.98 -2.00
N THR A 505 -27.78 -24.20 -3.30
CA THR A 505 -28.96 -23.67 -4.01
C THR A 505 -29.80 -24.82 -4.59
N ASN A 506 -31.13 -24.67 -4.59
CA ASN A 506 -32.06 -25.61 -5.24
C ASN A 506 -32.08 -25.46 -6.78
N GLN A 507 -31.05 -24.85 -7.37
CA GLN A 507 -30.93 -24.65 -8.81
C GLN A 507 -30.31 -25.90 -9.47
N HIS A 508 -30.71 -26.17 -10.70
CA HIS A 508 -30.18 -27.28 -11.48
C HIS A 508 -28.77 -26.94 -12.01
N VAL A 509 -27.73 -27.43 -11.36
CA VAL A 509 -26.33 -27.27 -11.79
C VAL A 509 -25.92 -28.41 -12.73
N LEU A 510 -25.35 -28.07 -13.91
CA LEU A 510 -24.81 -29.04 -14.86
C LEU A 510 -23.38 -29.47 -14.47
N LYS A 511 -23.24 -30.64 -13.85
CA LYS A 511 -21.92 -31.17 -13.46
C LYS A 511 -21.12 -31.64 -14.70
N PRO A 512 -19.87 -31.17 -14.92
CA PRO A 512 -19.07 -31.64 -16.05
C PRO A 512 -18.74 -33.13 -15.92
N LEU A 513 -18.83 -33.86 -17.03
CA LEU A 513 -18.53 -35.28 -17.13
C LEU A 513 -17.65 -35.52 -18.37
N THR A 514 -16.45 -36.06 -18.19
CA THR A 514 -15.48 -36.28 -19.27
C THR A 514 -15.46 -37.75 -19.71
N PHE A 515 -15.10 -37.99 -20.98
CA PHE A 515 -15.04 -39.36 -21.51
C PHE A 515 -14.13 -40.26 -20.67
N GLY A 516 -14.64 -41.42 -20.25
CA GLY A 516 -13.94 -42.41 -19.45
C GLY A 516 -13.95 -42.16 -17.93
N THR A 517 -14.46 -41.03 -17.44
CA THR A 517 -14.65 -40.82 -16.00
C THR A 517 -16.01 -41.34 -15.52
N SER A 518 -16.08 -41.71 -14.23
CA SER A 518 -17.31 -42.17 -13.57
C SER A 518 -17.69 -41.25 -12.43
N GLU A 519 -18.78 -40.52 -12.59
CA GLU A 519 -19.36 -39.72 -11.51
C GLU A 519 -20.37 -40.54 -10.71
N SER A 520 -20.51 -40.25 -9.42
CA SER A 520 -21.48 -40.92 -8.54
C SER A 520 -22.40 -39.90 -7.87
N GLY A 521 -23.64 -40.30 -7.63
CA GLY A 521 -24.67 -39.39 -7.11
C GLY A 521 -25.79 -40.13 -6.40
N ILE A 522 -26.68 -39.32 -5.82
CA ILE A 522 -27.91 -39.75 -5.17
C ILE A 522 -29.02 -38.89 -5.76
N VAL A 523 -30.17 -39.50 -6.09
CA VAL A 523 -31.36 -38.77 -6.54
C VAL A 523 -32.60 -39.31 -5.82
N ASP A 524 -33.44 -38.41 -5.32
CA ASP A 524 -34.71 -38.73 -4.68
C ASP A 524 -35.85 -38.84 -5.70
N GLU A 525 -36.92 -39.53 -5.32
CA GLU A 525 -38.12 -39.68 -6.15
C GLU A 525 -38.71 -38.31 -6.54
N GLY A 526 -38.90 -38.08 -7.83
CA GLY A 526 -39.38 -36.80 -8.36
C GLY A 526 -38.29 -35.78 -8.72
N ASN A 527 -37.06 -35.96 -8.25
CA ASN A 527 -35.96 -35.03 -8.48
C ASN A 527 -35.09 -35.39 -9.68
N TYR A 528 -34.31 -34.40 -10.15
CA TYR A 528 -33.37 -34.51 -11.26
C TYR A 528 -31.94 -34.12 -10.84
N MET A 529 -30.95 -34.89 -11.30
CA MET A 529 -29.52 -34.58 -11.22
C MET A 529 -28.96 -34.42 -12.64
N TYR A 530 -28.21 -33.35 -12.89
CA TYR A 530 -27.81 -32.96 -14.24
C TYR A 530 -26.29 -33.00 -14.47
N TYR A 531 -25.90 -33.50 -15.64
CA TYR A 531 -24.51 -33.60 -16.10
C TYR A 531 -24.36 -33.04 -17.53
N LYS A 532 -23.16 -32.63 -17.92
CA LYS A 532 -22.83 -32.17 -19.28
C LYS A 532 -21.57 -32.85 -19.82
N PHE A 533 -21.56 -33.16 -21.12
CA PHE A 533 -20.36 -33.59 -21.86
C PHE A 533 -20.33 -32.93 -23.25
N SER A 534 -19.17 -32.87 -23.89
CA SER A 534 -18.99 -32.18 -25.19
C SER A 534 -18.40 -33.12 -26.24
N ILE A 535 -18.96 -33.12 -27.45
CA ILE A 535 -18.39 -33.77 -28.63
C ILE A 535 -17.64 -32.73 -29.46
N ASP A 536 -16.32 -32.84 -29.48
CA ASP A 536 -15.41 -32.07 -30.35
C ASP A 536 -15.34 -32.65 -31.77
N GLU A 537 -14.61 -31.98 -32.68
CA GLU A 537 -14.53 -32.39 -34.09
C GLU A 537 -13.71 -33.67 -34.32
N GLU A 538 -12.72 -33.99 -33.49
CA GLU A 538 -11.92 -35.22 -33.61
C GLU A 538 -12.74 -36.44 -33.18
N THR A 539 -13.40 -36.32 -32.02
CA THR A 539 -14.38 -37.30 -31.53
C THR A 539 -15.51 -37.51 -32.54
N TRP A 540 -16.06 -36.43 -33.12
CA TRP A 540 -17.09 -36.53 -34.16
C TRP A 540 -16.56 -37.17 -35.46
N GLY A 541 -15.30 -36.93 -35.83
CA GLY A 541 -14.65 -37.60 -36.97
C GLY A 541 -14.74 -39.13 -36.85
N ARG A 542 -14.35 -39.68 -35.69
CA ARG A 542 -14.37 -41.13 -35.40
C ARG A 542 -15.79 -41.72 -35.34
N ILE A 543 -16.79 -40.92 -34.99
CA ILE A 543 -18.20 -41.37 -34.94
C ILE A 543 -18.81 -41.33 -36.35
N SER A 544 -18.55 -40.27 -37.12
CA SER A 544 -19.08 -40.06 -38.47
C SER A 544 -18.50 -41.03 -39.51
N SER A 545 -17.26 -41.50 -39.33
CA SER A 545 -16.70 -42.63 -40.09
C SER A 545 -17.34 -43.99 -39.74
N GLY A 546 -17.91 -44.12 -38.54
CA GLY A 546 -18.49 -45.37 -38.02
C GLY A 546 -17.51 -46.24 -37.21
N ASP A 547 -16.31 -45.74 -36.94
CA ASP A 547 -15.26 -46.46 -36.21
C ASP A 547 -15.50 -46.48 -34.69
N ALA A 548 -16.18 -45.47 -34.15
CA ALA A 548 -16.54 -45.35 -32.74
C ALA A 548 -18.04 -45.05 -32.52
N LYS A 549 -18.52 -45.34 -31.30
CA LYS A 549 -19.84 -44.94 -30.78
C LYS A 549 -19.68 -44.36 -29.37
N ILE A 550 -20.64 -43.56 -28.92
CA ILE A 550 -20.69 -43.10 -27.53
C ILE A 550 -21.67 -43.99 -26.76
N GLU A 551 -21.22 -44.56 -25.65
CA GLU A 551 -22.04 -45.30 -24.70
C GLU A 551 -22.20 -44.45 -23.43
N VAL A 552 -23.43 -44.04 -23.12
CA VAL A 552 -23.79 -43.38 -21.86
C VAL A 552 -24.42 -44.43 -20.95
N LYS A 553 -23.71 -44.81 -19.89
CA LYS A 553 -24.10 -45.88 -18.98
C LYS A 553 -24.42 -45.32 -17.60
N LEU A 554 -25.53 -45.77 -17.03
CA LEU A 554 -25.99 -45.42 -15.69
C LEU A 554 -26.21 -46.72 -14.91
N GLU A 555 -25.45 -46.93 -13.84
CA GLU A 555 -25.56 -48.09 -12.95
C GLU A 555 -26.19 -47.64 -11.63
N SER A 556 -27.26 -48.29 -11.16
CA SER A 556 -27.98 -47.92 -9.93
C SER A 556 -28.04 -49.05 -8.93
N ASP A 557 -27.94 -48.75 -7.62
CA ASP A 557 -28.09 -49.74 -6.55
C ASP A 557 -29.58 -50.17 -6.41
N THR A 558 -29.95 -51.28 -7.06
CA THR A 558 -31.35 -51.75 -7.22
C THR A 558 -31.99 -52.36 -5.97
N LEU A 559 -31.60 -51.96 -4.76
CA LEU A 559 -32.11 -52.57 -3.52
C LEU A 559 -33.56 -52.17 -3.19
N ASP A 560 -33.91 -50.89 -3.39
CA ASP A 560 -35.28 -50.36 -3.19
C ASP A 560 -35.67 -49.25 -4.19
N GLY A 561 -34.76 -48.81 -5.06
CA GLY A 561 -34.92 -47.64 -5.93
C GLY A 561 -34.70 -47.88 -7.43
N ASP A 562 -35.25 -46.97 -8.24
CA ASP A 562 -35.11 -46.96 -9.71
C ASP A 562 -35.02 -45.51 -10.23
N THR A 563 -34.32 -45.35 -11.36
CA THR A 563 -34.06 -44.06 -12.03
C THR A 563 -34.58 -44.07 -13.47
N ASP A 564 -34.46 -42.94 -14.16
CA ASP A 564 -34.49 -42.87 -15.63
C ASP A 564 -33.33 -42.01 -16.13
N LEU A 565 -32.89 -42.28 -17.37
CA LEU A 565 -31.81 -41.54 -18.04
C LEU A 565 -32.39 -40.74 -19.22
N TYR A 566 -32.16 -39.43 -19.24
CA TYR A 566 -32.57 -38.52 -20.32
C TYR A 566 -31.34 -37.79 -20.88
N ILE A 567 -31.24 -37.63 -22.19
CA ILE A 567 -30.13 -36.91 -22.85
C ILE A 567 -30.71 -35.91 -23.85
N ALA A 568 -30.17 -34.69 -23.89
CA ALA A 568 -30.45 -33.68 -24.91
C ALA A 568 -29.18 -33.06 -25.47
N ARG A 569 -29.28 -32.45 -26.64
CA ARG A 569 -28.25 -31.59 -27.23
C ARG A 569 -28.58 -30.13 -26.88
N HIS A 570 -27.55 -29.33 -26.61
CA HIS A 570 -27.64 -27.88 -26.44
C HIS A 570 -28.39 -27.24 -27.64
N PRO A 571 -29.33 -26.28 -27.43
CA PRO A 571 -29.48 -25.41 -26.26
C PRO A 571 -30.35 -25.94 -25.11
N LEU A 572 -30.89 -27.17 -25.19
CA LEU A 572 -31.68 -27.72 -24.09
C LEU A 572 -30.78 -28.18 -22.93
N LEU A 573 -30.52 -27.26 -22.00
CA LEU A 573 -29.64 -27.47 -20.85
C LEU A 573 -30.17 -28.53 -19.86
N PHE A 574 -31.48 -28.61 -19.65
CA PHE A 574 -32.11 -29.46 -18.62
C PHE A 574 -33.09 -30.46 -19.26
N PRO A 575 -32.63 -31.65 -19.68
CA PRO A 575 -33.50 -32.68 -20.26
C PRO A 575 -34.46 -33.27 -19.20
N THR A 576 -35.76 -33.14 -19.45
CA THR A 576 -36.84 -33.64 -18.60
C THR A 576 -37.55 -34.84 -19.23
N ARG A 577 -38.49 -35.46 -18.49
CA ARG A 577 -39.37 -36.52 -19.00
C ARG A 577 -40.13 -36.12 -20.27
N HIS A 578 -40.38 -34.83 -20.45
CA HIS A 578 -41.16 -34.27 -21.56
C HIS A 578 -40.30 -33.67 -22.67
N GLN A 579 -39.10 -33.17 -22.33
CA GLN A 579 -38.18 -32.51 -23.27
C GLN A 579 -36.81 -33.19 -23.20
N HIS A 580 -36.51 -34.05 -24.16
CA HIS A 580 -35.21 -34.71 -24.33
C HIS A 580 -35.05 -35.19 -25.78
N GLY A 581 -33.81 -35.50 -26.21
CA GLY A 581 -33.51 -36.10 -27.51
C GLY A 581 -33.46 -37.63 -27.47
N TRP A 582 -32.92 -38.20 -26.40
CA TRP A 582 -32.83 -39.65 -26.16
C TRP A 582 -33.18 -39.97 -24.71
N SER A 583 -33.67 -41.19 -24.43
CA SER A 583 -33.84 -41.66 -23.05
C SER A 583 -33.81 -43.18 -22.92
N SER A 584 -33.48 -43.67 -21.72
CA SER A 584 -33.54 -45.09 -21.34
C SER A 584 -34.27 -45.23 -20.00
N HIS A 585 -35.06 -46.29 -19.89
CA HIS A 585 -36.05 -46.53 -18.82
C HIS A 585 -35.84 -47.89 -18.14
N ASP A 586 -34.82 -48.65 -18.58
CA ASP A 586 -34.57 -50.05 -18.26
C ASP A 586 -34.27 -50.25 -16.77
N VAL A 587 -34.83 -51.28 -16.13
CA VAL A 587 -34.73 -51.43 -14.67
C VAL A 587 -33.30 -51.79 -14.25
N GLY A 588 -32.70 -50.96 -13.40
CA GLY A 588 -31.30 -51.11 -12.97
C GLY A 588 -30.31 -50.44 -13.94
N SER A 589 -29.29 -51.20 -14.37
CA SER A 589 -28.20 -50.66 -15.19
C SER A 589 -28.63 -50.36 -16.63
N LYS A 590 -28.71 -49.07 -16.96
CA LYS A 590 -29.08 -48.52 -18.26
C LYS A 590 -27.85 -48.26 -19.12
N ALA A 591 -27.94 -48.48 -20.42
CA ALA A 591 -26.89 -48.16 -21.38
C ALA A 591 -27.51 -47.59 -22.68
N LEU A 592 -27.14 -46.37 -23.04
CA LEU A 592 -27.67 -45.65 -24.19
C LEU A 592 -26.53 -45.39 -25.20
N ILE A 593 -26.59 -46.07 -26.34
CA ILE A 593 -25.54 -46.04 -27.37
C ILE A 593 -25.94 -45.07 -28.49
N LEU A 594 -25.18 -43.99 -28.63
CA LEU A 594 -25.34 -42.95 -29.65
C LEU A 594 -24.37 -43.20 -30.83
N SER A 595 -24.83 -42.99 -32.05
CA SER A 595 -24.12 -43.36 -33.28
C SER A 595 -24.32 -42.35 -34.42
N SER A 596 -23.52 -42.46 -35.48
CA SER A 596 -23.68 -41.67 -36.72
C SER A 596 -24.96 -41.96 -37.52
N LYS A 597 -25.85 -42.84 -37.03
CA LYS A 597 -27.20 -43.04 -37.57
C LYS A 597 -28.26 -42.14 -36.91
N ASP A 598 -27.92 -41.53 -35.78
CA ASP A 598 -28.82 -40.71 -34.99
C ASP A 598 -28.86 -39.28 -35.57
N GLN A 599 -29.96 -38.91 -36.25
CA GLN A 599 -30.06 -37.70 -37.07
C GLN A 599 -29.88 -36.37 -36.30
N SER A 600 -30.03 -36.40 -34.97
CA SER A 600 -29.82 -35.27 -34.06
C SER A 600 -28.40 -35.19 -33.46
N LEU A 601 -27.54 -36.18 -33.69
CA LEU A 601 -26.16 -36.21 -33.18
C LEU A 601 -25.21 -35.33 -34.03
N GLY A 602 -24.06 -34.96 -33.47
CA GLY A 602 -23.08 -34.07 -34.08
C GLY A 602 -22.19 -33.38 -33.04
N THR A 603 -21.33 -32.46 -33.47
CA THR A 603 -20.47 -31.67 -32.59
C THR A 603 -21.26 -30.74 -31.65
N GLY A 604 -20.67 -30.42 -30.49
CA GLY A 604 -21.23 -29.52 -29.48
C GLY A 604 -21.56 -30.20 -28.14
N THR A 605 -22.19 -29.45 -27.25
CA THR A 605 -22.49 -29.86 -25.87
C THR A 605 -23.80 -30.65 -25.76
N TYR A 606 -23.77 -31.66 -24.89
CA TYR A 606 -24.89 -32.54 -24.55
C TYR A 606 -25.12 -32.50 -23.05
N SER A 607 -26.39 -32.43 -22.66
CA SER A 607 -26.84 -32.48 -21.28
C SER A 607 -27.48 -33.83 -20.99
N ILE A 608 -27.25 -34.35 -19.79
CA ILE A 608 -27.84 -35.59 -19.28
C ILE A 608 -28.62 -35.25 -18.00
N GLY A 609 -29.85 -35.77 -17.90
CA GLY A 609 -30.67 -35.73 -16.70
C GLY A 609 -30.87 -37.14 -16.16
N VAL A 610 -30.42 -37.38 -14.93
CA VAL A 610 -30.72 -38.58 -14.15
C VAL A 610 -31.92 -38.26 -13.25
N TYR A 611 -33.02 -38.97 -13.45
CA TYR A 611 -34.28 -38.74 -12.74
C TYR A 611 -34.52 -39.83 -11.69
N GLY A 612 -35.00 -39.48 -10.49
CA GLY A 612 -35.47 -40.46 -9.51
C GLY A 612 -36.88 -40.94 -9.84
N PHE A 613 -37.02 -42.14 -10.38
CA PHE A 613 -38.31 -42.70 -10.78
C PHE A 613 -39.08 -43.29 -9.58
N LYS A 614 -38.36 -43.93 -8.66
CA LYS A 614 -38.92 -44.51 -7.43
C LYS A 614 -37.84 -44.57 -6.35
N GLY A 615 -38.13 -44.06 -5.16
CA GLY A 615 -37.22 -44.06 -4.00
C GLY A 615 -35.93 -43.27 -4.17
N THR A 616 -35.22 -43.05 -3.06
CA THR A 616 -33.88 -42.46 -3.06
C THR A 616 -32.86 -43.45 -3.61
N THR A 617 -32.35 -43.19 -4.81
CA THR A 617 -31.49 -44.12 -5.54
C THR A 617 -30.05 -43.61 -5.63
N LYS A 618 -29.09 -44.45 -5.25
CA LYS A 618 -27.66 -44.21 -5.53
C LYS A 618 -27.31 -44.71 -6.93
N TYR A 619 -26.52 -43.92 -7.66
CA TYR A 619 -26.12 -44.27 -9.02
C TYR A 619 -24.67 -43.85 -9.32
N ARG A 620 -24.13 -44.48 -10.37
CA ARG A 620 -22.87 -44.14 -11.03
C ARG A 620 -23.13 -43.92 -12.51
N ILE A 621 -22.67 -42.81 -13.07
CA ILE A 621 -22.79 -42.48 -14.50
C ILE A 621 -21.41 -42.39 -15.16
N THR A 622 -21.29 -42.97 -16.36
CA THR A 622 -20.09 -42.93 -17.21
C THR A 622 -20.48 -42.61 -18.64
N VAL A 623 -19.69 -41.77 -19.32
CA VAL A 623 -19.74 -41.60 -20.77
C VAL A 623 -18.45 -42.17 -21.35
N THR A 624 -18.55 -43.16 -22.23
CA THR A 624 -17.40 -43.87 -22.80
C THR A 624 -17.48 -43.91 -24.33
N MET A 625 -16.34 -43.76 -25.00
CA MET A 625 -16.24 -44.14 -26.42
C MET A 625 -16.01 -45.65 -26.52
N GLN A 626 -16.80 -46.31 -27.35
CA GLN A 626 -16.69 -47.73 -27.67
C GLN A 626 -16.25 -47.88 -29.13
N ASP A 627 -15.01 -48.31 -29.34
CA ASP A 627 -14.47 -48.58 -30.68
C ASP A 627 -15.09 -49.87 -31.26
N ASN A 628 -15.55 -49.78 -32.51
CA ASN A 628 -16.34 -50.80 -33.20
C ASN A 628 -15.51 -52.06 -33.58
N HIS A 629 -14.19 -52.02 -33.31
CA HIS A 629 -13.22 -53.07 -33.66
C HIS A 629 -13.16 -54.26 -32.68
N GLU A 630 -13.61 -54.12 -31.43
CA GLU A 630 -13.51 -55.21 -30.43
C GLU A 630 -14.62 -56.26 -30.54
N ARG A 631 -14.58 -57.09 -31.59
CA ARG A 631 -15.35 -58.34 -31.68
C ARG A 631 -14.54 -59.52 -32.24
N LYS A 632 -13.57 -60.04 -31.48
CA LYS A 632 -13.13 -61.46 -31.58
C LYS A 632 -12.18 -62.07 -30.51
N VAL A 633 -12.37 -61.79 -29.22
CA VAL A 633 -11.89 -62.69 -28.14
C VAL A 633 -12.94 -62.71 -27.00
N GLY A 634 -13.41 -63.82 -26.45
CA GLY A 634 -13.27 -65.22 -26.89
C GLY A 634 -13.76 -66.20 -25.82
N GLN A 635 -14.77 -67.03 -26.11
CA GLN A 635 -15.14 -68.20 -25.28
C GLN A 635 -15.56 -69.41 -26.12
N GLN A 636 -14.61 -70.30 -26.36
CA GLN A 636 -14.87 -71.73 -26.56
C GLN A 636 -13.72 -72.51 -25.92
N ALA A 637 -14.06 -73.47 -25.05
CA ALA A 637 -13.12 -74.05 -24.10
C ALA A 637 -12.53 -75.39 -24.59
N VAL A 638 -11.21 -75.54 -24.35
CA VAL A 638 -10.51 -76.83 -24.16
C VAL A 638 -10.57 -77.84 -25.32
N SER A 639 -9.60 -77.66 -26.22
CA SER A 639 -8.64 -78.70 -26.64
C SER A 639 -9.02 -79.84 -27.60
N SER A 640 -8.40 -79.72 -28.79
CA SER A 640 -7.55 -80.76 -29.44
C SER A 640 -8.18 -81.86 -30.31
N SER A 641 -7.30 -82.45 -31.15
CA SER A 641 -7.49 -83.54 -32.12
C SER A 641 -8.28 -83.25 -33.42
N SER A 642 -7.53 -83.27 -34.51
CA SER A 642 -7.80 -83.87 -35.83
C SER A 642 -9.25 -84.11 -36.34
N SER A 643 -9.46 -83.60 -37.57
CA SER A 643 -10.17 -84.23 -38.70
C SER A 643 -11.69 -84.37 -38.72
N MET A 644 -12.19 -84.44 -39.96
CA MET A 644 -13.57 -84.66 -40.43
C MET A 644 -14.53 -83.47 -40.27
N GLU A 645 -15.11 -83.05 -41.40
CA GLU A 645 -16.31 -82.23 -41.40
C GLU A 645 -17.44 -83.02 -40.72
N MET A 646 -18.19 -82.35 -39.84
CA MET A 646 -19.33 -82.94 -39.13
C MET A 646 -20.60 -82.24 -39.56
N ASP A 647 -21.54 -83.00 -40.11
CA ASP A 647 -22.90 -82.49 -40.36
C ASP A 647 -23.51 -81.92 -39.07
N THR A 648 -24.11 -80.74 -39.20
CA THR A 648 -24.92 -80.10 -38.16
C THR A 648 -26.31 -79.82 -38.69
N VAL A 649 -27.31 -79.99 -37.83
CA VAL A 649 -28.73 -79.83 -38.15
C VAL A 649 -29.33 -78.79 -37.20
N GLU A 650 -30.22 -77.96 -37.73
CA GLU A 650 -30.95 -76.96 -36.95
C GLU A 650 -31.95 -77.64 -36.00
N CYS A 651 -31.84 -77.38 -34.70
CA CYS A 651 -32.81 -77.82 -33.71
C CYS A 651 -34.18 -77.16 -33.96
N ARG A 652 -35.22 -77.97 -34.13
CA ARG A 652 -36.58 -77.51 -34.45
C ARG A 652 -37.16 -76.56 -33.40
N ASN A 653 -36.75 -76.71 -32.13
CA ASN A 653 -37.22 -75.89 -31.01
C ASN A 653 -36.38 -74.61 -30.79
N CYS A 654 -35.04 -74.73 -30.60
CA CYS A 654 -34.22 -73.56 -30.24
C CYS A 654 -33.51 -72.85 -31.41
N LYS A 655 -33.67 -73.32 -32.65
CA LYS A 655 -33.10 -72.68 -33.85
C LYS A 655 -31.57 -72.58 -33.86
N ARG A 656 -30.89 -73.45 -33.09
CA ARG A 656 -29.42 -73.58 -33.05
C ARG A 656 -28.98 -74.80 -33.85
N TYR A 657 -27.86 -74.69 -34.56
CA TYR A 657 -27.22 -75.81 -35.26
C TYR A 657 -26.49 -76.70 -34.27
N ILE A 658 -26.79 -78.01 -34.29
CA ILE A 658 -26.25 -79.03 -33.39
C ILE A 658 -25.74 -80.21 -34.23
N PRO A 659 -24.59 -80.84 -33.90
CA PRO A 659 -24.09 -81.99 -34.66
C PRO A 659 -25.12 -83.12 -34.78
N THR A 660 -25.23 -83.73 -35.97
CA THR A 660 -26.26 -84.75 -36.27
C THR A 660 -26.24 -85.95 -35.31
N ARG A 661 -25.07 -86.28 -34.74
CA ARG A 661 -24.93 -87.33 -33.71
C ARG A 661 -25.58 -87.03 -32.36
N THR A 662 -25.88 -85.77 -32.04
CA THR A 662 -26.45 -85.32 -30.75
C THR A 662 -27.77 -84.55 -30.89
N ILE A 663 -28.25 -84.31 -32.12
CA ILE A 663 -29.51 -83.58 -32.36
C ILE A 663 -30.71 -84.18 -31.61
N THR A 664 -30.86 -85.50 -31.56
CA THR A 664 -31.99 -86.18 -30.91
C THR A 664 -32.00 -86.00 -29.39
N LEU A 665 -30.83 -86.13 -28.75
CA LEU A 665 -30.64 -85.84 -27.32
C LEU A 665 -30.85 -84.34 -27.02
N HIS A 666 -30.34 -83.47 -27.89
CA HIS A 666 -30.52 -82.02 -27.74
C HIS A 666 -31.99 -81.62 -27.88
N GLU A 667 -32.70 -82.09 -28.91
CA GLU A 667 -34.12 -81.82 -29.10
C GLU A 667 -34.94 -82.36 -27.93
N ALA A 668 -34.68 -83.59 -27.48
CA ALA A 668 -35.36 -84.19 -26.34
C ALA A 668 -35.10 -83.48 -24.99
N TYR A 669 -33.96 -82.80 -24.82
CA TYR A 669 -33.68 -81.96 -23.65
C TYR A 669 -34.28 -80.56 -23.82
N CYS A 670 -34.07 -79.93 -24.97
CA CYS A 670 -34.48 -78.58 -25.31
C CYS A 670 -36.00 -78.42 -25.29
N SER A 671 -36.76 -79.38 -25.80
CA SER A 671 -38.23 -79.41 -25.76
C SER A 671 -38.84 -79.51 -24.36
N ARG A 672 -38.07 -79.87 -23.33
CA ARG A 672 -38.52 -79.89 -21.93
C ARG A 672 -38.16 -78.61 -21.17
N HIS A 673 -36.99 -78.06 -21.46
CA HIS A 673 -36.41 -76.95 -20.71
C HIS A 673 -36.59 -75.58 -21.38
N ASN A 674 -36.91 -75.54 -22.68
CA ASN A 674 -37.07 -74.30 -23.44
C ASN A 674 -38.43 -74.27 -24.17
N VAL A 675 -39.08 -73.11 -24.14
CA VAL A 675 -40.37 -72.84 -24.81
C VAL A 675 -40.19 -71.64 -25.76
N ILE A 676 -40.69 -71.76 -26.98
CA ILE A 676 -40.77 -70.63 -27.92
C ILE A 676 -41.97 -69.77 -27.56
N CYS A 677 -41.77 -68.46 -27.46
CA CYS A 677 -42.87 -67.52 -27.29
C CYS A 677 -43.82 -67.54 -28.49
N GLN A 678 -45.12 -67.74 -28.23
CA GLN A 678 -46.16 -67.85 -29.26
C GLN A 678 -46.76 -66.50 -29.70
N HIS A 679 -46.31 -65.37 -29.12
CA HIS A 679 -46.77 -64.05 -29.54
C HIS A 679 -46.27 -63.73 -30.95
N ALA A 680 -47.16 -63.20 -31.79
CA ALA A 680 -46.82 -62.80 -33.15
C ALA A 680 -45.64 -61.81 -33.15
N GLY A 681 -44.64 -62.06 -33.99
CA GLY A 681 -43.43 -61.23 -34.09
C GLY A 681 -42.40 -61.40 -32.95
N CYS A 682 -42.69 -62.10 -31.86
CA CYS A 682 -41.73 -62.30 -30.76
C CYS A 682 -40.73 -63.43 -31.06
N GLY A 683 -41.20 -64.69 -31.12
CA GLY A 683 -40.38 -65.86 -31.47
C GLY A 683 -39.20 -66.19 -30.53
N ILE A 684 -39.05 -65.50 -29.41
CA ILE A 684 -37.92 -65.70 -28.47
C ILE A 684 -38.00 -67.09 -27.82
N VAL A 685 -36.86 -67.77 -27.74
CA VAL A 685 -36.70 -69.09 -27.10
C VAL A 685 -36.24 -68.86 -25.65
N LEU A 686 -37.15 -69.11 -24.70
CA LEU A 686 -36.97 -68.85 -23.26
C LEU A 686 -36.85 -70.18 -22.52
N ARG A 687 -36.27 -70.21 -21.31
CA ARG A 687 -36.42 -71.40 -20.45
C ARG A 687 -37.85 -71.52 -19.92
N THR A 688 -38.30 -72.73 -19.61
CA THR A 688 -39.65 -73.03 -19.06
C THR A 688 -39.94 -72.29 -17.74
N GLU A 689 -38.91 -71.89 -17.01
CA GLU A 689 -39.00 -71.08 -15.78
C GLU A 689 -39.12 -69.58 -16.10
N GLU A 690 -38.22 -69.07 -16.96
CA GLU A 690 -38.17 -67.69 -17.43
C GLU A 690 -39.43 -67.28 -18.21
N ALA A 691 -40.02 -68.20 -18.97
CA ALA A 691 -41.22 -67.99 -19.78
C ALA A 691 -42.47 -67.56 -18.99
N LYS A 692 -42.49 -67.73 -17.66
CA LYS A 692 -43.56 -67.23 -16.78
C LYS A 692 -43.48 -65.73 -16.54
N ASN A 693 -42.26 -65.19 -16.60
CA ASN A 693 -41.96 -63.78 -16.39
C ASN A 693 -42.01 -62.99 -17.70
N HIS A 694 -41.94 -63.64 -18.86
CA HIS A 694 -42.07 -63.01 -20.17
C HIS A 694 -43.52 -62.62 -20.47
N VAL A 695 -43.76 -61.33 -20.72
CA VAL A 695 -45.07 -60.73 -21.04
C VAL A 695 -44.96 -59.81 -22.26
N HIS A 696 -46.09 -59.37 -22.80
CA HIS A 696 -46.13 -58.39 -23.91
C HIS A 696 -47.01 -57.20 -23.54
N CYS A 697 -46.77 -56.07 -24.19
CA CYS A 697 -47.62 -54.90 -24.10
C CYS A 697 -48.84 -55.03 -25.03
N ASP A 698 -50.06 -54.92 -24.48
CA ASP A 698 -51.31 -55.00 -25.25
C ASP A 698 -51.50 -53.82 -26.24
N LYS A 699 -50.79 -52.69 -26.04
CA LYS A 699 -50.83 -51.52 -26.95
C LYS A 699 -49.80 -51.59 -28.09
N CYS A 700 -48.56 -52.01 -27.84
CA CYS A 700 -47.45 -51.93 -28.80
C CYS A 700 -46.85 -53.29 -29.21
N GLY A 701 -47.27 -54.41 -28.59
CA GLY A 701 -46.82 -55.76 -28.90
C GLY A 701 -45.37 -56.10 -28.51
N GLN A 702 -44.62 -55.16 -27.95
CA GLN A 702 -43.25 -55.37 -27.47
C GLN A 702 -43.22 -56.32 -26.26
N ALA A 703 -42.12 -57.05 -26.11
CA ALA A 703 -41.91 -58.07 -25.09
C ALA A 703 -41.06 -57.55 -23.92
N PHE A 704 -41.47 -57.86 -22.69
CA PHE A 704 -40.87 -57.37 -21.45
C PHE A 704 -40.89 -58.45 -20.35
N GLN A 705 -40.15 -58.25 -19.27
CA GLN A 705 -40.36 -59.00 -18.03
C GLN A 705 -41.56 -58.46 -17.24
N ARG A 706 -42.19 -59.31 -16.44
CA ARG A 706 -43.40 -59.02 -15.66
C ARG A 706 -43.24 -57.87 -14.65
N GLY A 707 -42.02 -57.58 -14.20
CA GLY A 707 -41.73 -56.41 -13.36
C GLY A 707 -41.53 -55.10 -14.13
N GLU A 708 -41.20 -55.18 -15.43
CA GLU A 708 -40.92 -54.02 -16.29
C GLU A 708 -42.19 -53.46 -16.92
N ILE A 709 -43.21 -54.31 -17.15
CA ILE A 709 -44.44 -53.95 -17.89
C ILE A 709 -45.25 -52.82 -17.23
N GLU A 710 -45.28 -52.75 -15.89
CA GLU A 710 -45.96 -51.68 -15.16
C GLU A 710 -45.30 -50.32 -15.40
N LYS A 711 -43.95 -50.28 -15.39
CA LYS A 711 -43.19 -49.09 -15.73
C LYS A 711 -43.37 -48.72 -17.21
N HIS A 712 -43.36 -49.69 -18.12
CA HIS A 712 -43.62 -49.44 -19.54
C HIS A 712 -45.01 -48.82 -19.78
N MET A 713 -46.07 -49.37 -19.16
CA MET A 713 -47.42 -48.79 -19.21
C MET A 713 -47.43 -47.33 -18.73
N LYS A 714 -46.88 -47.07 -17.54
CA LYS A 714 -46.89 -45.74 -16.93
C LYS A 714 -46.04 -44.72 -17.70
N VAL A 715 -44.90 -45.13 -18.23
CA VAL A 715 -43.96 -44.21 -18.91
C VAL A 715 -44.38 -43.89 -20.34
N PHE A 716 -44.84 -44.88 -21.12
CA PHE A 716 -45.09 -44.68 -22.57
C PHE A 716 -46.55 -44.41 -22.92
N HIS A 717 -47.48 -44.95 -22.13
CA HIS A 717 -48.89 -45.07 -22.49
C HIS A 717 -49.87 -44.36 -21.53
N GLU A 718 -49.36 -43.63 -20.54
CA GLU A 718 -50.12 -42.69 -19.68
C GLU A 718 -50.28 -41.33 -20.41
N PRO A 719 -51.49 -40.76 -20.55
CA PRO A 719 -51.70 -39.50 -21.26
C PRO A 719 -51.09 -38.29 -20.53
N LEU A 720 -50.15 -37.62 -21.19
CA LEU A 720 -49.45 -36.46 -20.66
C LEU A 720 -50.15 -35.17 -21.10
N HIS A 721 -50.16 -34.15 -20.24
CA HIS A 721 -50.74 -32.83 -20.51
C HIS A 721 -49.63 -31.81 -20.79
N CYS A 722 -49.77 -30.99 -21.83
CA CYS A 722 -48.86 -29.90 -22.16
C CYS A 722 -49.45 -28.55 -21.73
N PRO A 723 -48.65 -27.56 -21.27
CA PRO A 723 -49.14 -26.23 -20.89
C PRO A 723 -49.90 -25.46 -21.99
N CYS A 724 -49.76 -25.85 -23.26
CA CYS A 724 -50.55 -25.31 -24.38
C CYS A 724 -52.00 -25.84 -24.44
N GLY A 725 -52.39 -26.78 -23.57
CA GLY A 725 -53.72 -27.39 -23.50
C GLY A 725 -53.87 -28.73 -24.24
N VAL A 726 -52.81 -29.25 -24.87
CA VAL A 726 -52.82 -30.52 -25.63
C VAL A 726 -52.53 -31.72 -24.72
N VAL A 727 -53.22 -32.85 -24.97
CA VAL A 727 -53.05 -34.12 -24.23
C VAL A 727 -52.70 -35.25 -25.20
N LEU A 728 -51.57 -35.94 -24.99
CA LEU A 728 -51.00 -36.95 -25.90
C LEU A 728 -50.24 -38.05 -25.14
N GLU A 729 -50.05 -39.23 -25.74
CA GLU A 729 -49.11 -40.25 -25.23
C GLU A 729 -47.64 -39.82 -25.48
N LYS A 730 -46.68 -40.43 -24.77
CA LYS A 730 -45.30 -39.92 -24.63
C LYS A 730 -44.60 -39.63 -25.97
N GLU A 731 -44.66 -40.54 -26.93
CA GLU A 731 -43.98 -40.41 -28.23
C GLU A 731 -44.49 -39.18 -29.00
N GLN A 732 -45.81 -39.00 -29.04
CA GLN A 732 -46.47 -37.87 -29.68
C GLN A 732 -46.22 -36.56 -28.92
N MET A 733 -46.17 -36.61 -27.58
CA MET A 733 -45.89 -35.45 -26.73
C MET A 733 -44.48 -34.89 -26.93
N VAL A 734 -43.46 -35.75 -27.05
CA VAL A 734 -42.07 -35.33 -27.33
C VAL A 734 -41.99 -34.66 -28.70
N GLN A 735 -42.63 -35.22 -29.73
CA GLN A 735 -42.68 -34.61 -31.06
C GLN A 735 -43.39 -33.24 -31.02
N HIS A 736 -44.56 -33.15 -30.38
CA HIS A 736 -45.30 -31.89 -30.23
C HIS A 736 -44.48 -30.79 -29.53
N GLN A 737 -43.76 -31.12 -28.46
CA GLN A 737 -42.94 -30.13 -27.74
C GLN A 737 -41.68 -29.71 -28.51
N ALA A 738 -41.16 -30.58 -29.40
CA ALA A 738 -39.98 -30.26 -30.22
C ALA A 738 -40.31 -29.31 -31.39
N SER A 739 -41.41 -29.53 -32.12
CA SER A 739 -41.75 -28.77 -33.33
C SER A 739 -42.92 -27.79 -33.17
N ASP A 740 -44.03 -28.24 -32.57
CA ASP A 740 -45.35 -27.62 -32.79
C ASP A 740 -45.83 -26.73 -31.63
N CYS A 741 -45.32 -26.94 -30.41
CA CYS A 741 -45.80 -26.26 -29.22
C CYS A 741 -45.41 -24.76 -29.21
N PRO A 742 -46.36 -23.81 -29.12
CA PRO A 742 -46.05 -22.38 -29.09
C PRO A 742 -45.21 -21.94 -27.90
N SER A 743 -45.31 -22.68 -26.79
CA SER A 743 -44.57 -22.44 -25.54
C SER A 743 -43.17 -23.07 -25.53
N ARG A 744 -42.73 -23.72 -26.62
CA ARG A 744 -41.37 -24.26 -26.71
C ARG A 744 -40.35 -23.12 -26.68
N LEU A 745 -39.29 -23.28 -25.89
CA LEU A 745 -38.20 -22.31 -25.82
C LEU A 745 -37.27 -22.48 -27.02
N ILE A 746 -36.83 -21.36 -27.57
CA ILE A 746 -35.89 -21.26 -28.69
C ILE A 746 -34.85 -20.18 -28.37
N THR A 747 -33.63 -20.36 -28.88
CA THR A 747 -32.63 -19.29 -28.89
C THR A 747 -32.93 -18.38 -30.08
N CYS A 748 -33.28 -17.11 -29.82
CA CYS A 748 -33.58 -16.15 -30.88
C CYS A 748 -32.33 -15.86 -31.73
N ARG A 749 -32.39 -16.06 -33.05
CA ARG A 749 -31.28 -15.78 -33.98
C ARG A 749 -30.81 -14.32 -34.04
N PHE A 750 -31.54 -13.39 -33.43
CA PHE A 750 -31.33 -11.95 -33.57
C PHE A 750 -30.86 -11.23 -32.29
N CYS A 751 -31.32 -11.66 -31.10
CA CYS A 751 -30.82 -11.15 -29.81
C CYS A 751 -30.01 -12.20 -29.02
N GLY A 752 -30.12 -13.49 -29.35
CA GLY A 752 -29.47 -14.58 -28.62
C GLY A 752 -30.24 -15.11 -27.41
N ASP A 753 -31.28 -14.42 -26.95
CA ASP A 753 -32.03 -14.80 -25.76
C ASP A 753 -32.85 -16.10 -25.95
N MET A 754 -33.06 -16.83 -24.85
CA MET A 754 -33.99 -17.97 -24.78
C MET A 754 -35.42 -17.49 -24.54
N VAL A 755 -36.27 -17.63 -25.55
CA VAL A 755 -37.62 -17.05 -25.62
C VAL A 755 -38.65 -18.08 -26.08
N GLN A 756 -39.94 -17.87 -25.81
CA GLN A 756 -41.00 -18.71 -26.37
C GLN A 756 -41.12 -18.48 -27.89
N ALA A 757 -41.31 -19.56 -28.65
CA ALA A 757 -41.41 -19.49 -30.11
C ALA A 757 -42.66 -18.72 -30.62
N GLY A 758 -43.72 -18.68 -29.81
CA GLY A 758 -45.02 -18.18 -30.23
C GLY A 758 -45.67 -19.09 -31.26
N THR A 759 -46.73 -18.60 -31.92
CA THR A 759 -47.55 -19.39 -32.84
C THR A 759 -46.95 -19.47 -34.24
N SER A 760 -46.67 -18.32 -34.87
CA SER A 760 -45.97 -18.22 -36.15
C SER A 760 -45.59 -16.76 -36.44
N ALA A 761 -44.53 -16.52 -37.21
CA ALA A 761 -44.20 -15.18 -37.71
C ALA A 761 -45.41 -14.48 -38.36
N ALA A 762 -45.55 -13.16 -38.16
CA ALA A 762 -46.65 -12.39 -38.73
C ALA A 762 -46.54 -12.27 -40.28
N ASP A 763 -45.33 -12.06 -40.80
CA ASP A 763 -45.06 -12.01 -42.24
C ASP A 763 -44.96 -13.42 -42.86
N VAL A 764 -45.66 -13.61 -43.98
CA VAL A 764 -45.60 -14.80 -44.84
C VAL A 764 -44.16 -15.08 -45.31
N ARG A 765 -43.36 -14.04 -45.58
CA ARG A 765 -41.95 -14.19 -45.98
C ARG A 765 -41.11 -14.82 -44.87
N ASP A 766 -41.39 -14.50 -43.61
CA ASP A 766 -40.63 -15.01 -42.46
C ASP A 766 -41.08 -16.42 -42.06
N ARG A 767 -42.38 -16.74 -42.19
CA ARG A 767 -42.86 -18.14 -42.15
C ARG A 767 -42.14 -19.01 -43.18
N LEU A 768 -41.94 -18.52 -44.40
CA LEU A 768 -41.20 -19.21 -45.47
C LEU A 768 -39.70 -19.40 -45.18
N LYS A 769 -39.11 -18.62 -44.28
CA LYS A 769 -37.74 -18.82 -43.77
C LYS A 769 -37.67 -19.75 -42.56
N GLY A 770 -38.82 -20.21 -42.04
CA GLY A 770 -38.91 -20.95 -40.79
C GLY A 770 -38.61 -20.13 -39.53
N LEU A 771 -38.81 -18.80 -39.57
CA LEU A 771 -38.64 -17.95 -38.39
C LEU A 771 -39.86 -18.05 -37.47
N SER A 772 -39.59 -18.02 -36.17
CA SER A 772 -40.60 -17.95 -35.11
C SER A 772 -41.30 -16.59 -35.03
N GLU A 773 -42.33 -16.49 -34.19
CA GLU A 773 -43.06 -15.23 -33.96
C GLU A 773 -42.15 -14.17 -33.34
N HIS A 774 -41.38 -14.55 -32.31
CA HIS A 774 -40.40 -13.66 -31.69
C HIS A 774 -39.27 -13.26 -32.66
N GLU A 775 -38.69 -14.20 -33.42
CA GLU A 775 -37.57 -13.88 -34.32
C GLU A 775 -37.96 -12.91 -35.44
N SER A 776 -39.18 -13.01 -35.98
CA SER A 776 -39.67 -12.05 -36.98
C SER A 776 -39.77 -10.64 -36.39
N VAL A 777 -40.28 -10.50 -35.17
CA VAL A 777 -40.33 -9.20 -34.45
C VAL A 777 -38.92 -8.69 -34.11
N CYS A 778 -38.04 -9.54 -33.59
CA CYS A 778 -36.69 -9.15 -33.20
C CYS A 778 -35.83 -8.77 -34.43
N GLY A 779 -35.82 -9.59 -35.48
CA GLY A 779 -35.12 -9.32 -36.73
C GLY A 779 -35.61 -8.09 -37.49
N SER A 780 -36.88 -7.69 -37.30
CA SER A 780 -37.40 -6.42 -37.81
C SER A 780 -36.77 -5.17 -37.15
N ARG A 781 -36.15 -5.33 -35.96
CA ARG A 781 -35.51 -4.26 -35.18
C ARG A 781 -33.99 -4.26 -35.28
N THR A 782 -33.35 -5.41 -35.50
CA THR A 782 -31.87 -5.55 -35.54
C THR A 782 -31.29 -5.67 -36.94
N ALA A 783 -32.09 -5.55 -38.00
CA ALA A 783 -31.60 -5.57 -39.38
C ALA A 783 -30.64 -4.40 -39.67
N PRO A 784 -29.39 -4.64 -40.13
CA PRO A 784 -28.48 -3.57 -40.52
C PRO A 784 -29.00 -2.82 -41.75
N TYR A 785 -28.78 -1.50 -41.77
CA TYR A 785 -29.42 -0.52 -42.68
C TYR A 785 -28.97 -0.66 -44.15
N SER A 786 -29.39 -1.75 -44.77
CA SER A 786 -29.08 -2.18 -46.14
C SER A 786 -30.32 -2.21 -47.04
N ILE A 787 -31.51 -1.98 -46.47
CA ILE A 787 -32.78 -1.82 -47.17
C ILE A 787 -33.49 -0.56 -46.65
N HIS A 788 -32.86 0.61 -46.81
CA HIS A 788 -33.50 1.92 -47.03
C HIS A 788 -32.42 2.89 -47.53
N GLY A 789 -32.65 3.57 -48.66
CA GLY A 789 -31.62 4.38 -49.31
C GLY A 789 -31.76 5.88 -49.05
N ARG A 790 -30.77 6.47 -48.37
CA ARG A 790 -30.34 7.89 -48.40
C ARG A 790 -28.93 7.98 -47.78
N GLY A 791 -28.11 8.92 -48.25
CA GLY A 791 -26.70 9.09 -47.83
C GLY A 791 -26.53 9.75 -46.45
N ASP A 792 -25.31 9.96 -45.96
CA ASP A 792 -24.00 9.79 -46.63
C ASP A 792 -22.86 9.59 -45.59
N TYR A 793 -21.63 9.33 -46.11
CA TYR A 793 -20.30 9.35 -45.44
C TYR A 793 -19.64 8.04 -44.94
N SER A 794 -18.31 8.17 -44.83
CA SER A 794 -17.27 7.27 -44.29
C SER A 794 -16.71 6.19 -45.23
N SER A 795 -15.41 6.30 -45.51
CA SER A 795 -14.67 5.38 -46.38
C SER A 795 -13.81 4.39 -45.59
N GLN A 796 -13.75 3.17 -46.12
CA GLN A 796 -12.90 2.01 -45.76
C GLN A 796 -11.49 2.39 -45.25
N CYS A 797 -10.96 1.79 -44.18
CA CYS A 797 -10.66 0.37 -43.93
C CYS A 797 -9.55 -0.23 -44.83
N ALA A 798 -8.40 -0.60 -44.23
CA ALA A 798 -7.55 -1.70 -44.69
C ALA A 798 -6.58 -2.15 -43.58
N VAL A 799 -6.36 -3.46 -43.44
CA VAL A 799 -5.32 -4.09 -42.61
C VAL A 799 -4.44 -4.95 -43.52
N VAL A 800 -3.12 -4.96 -43.32
CA VAL A 800 -2.19 -5.87 -44.02
C VAL A 800 -1.14 -6.39 -43.04
N VAL A 801 -0.83 -7.69 -43.14
CA VAL A 801 0.15 -8.43 -42.33
C VAL A 801 1.30 -8.91 -43.22
N VAL A 802 2.56 -8.73 -42.78
CA VAL A 802 3.73 -9.52 -43.25
C VAL A 802 4.74 -9.66 -42.09
N ALA A 803 5.48 -10.77 -42.05
CA ALA A 803 6.60 -11.01 -41.14
C ALA A 803 7.78 -11.73 -41.83
N ALA A 804 8.91 -11.84 -41.10
CA ALA A 804 10.04 -12.77 -41.28
C ALA A 804 11.26 -12.38 -42.17
N VAL A 805 12.33 -13.19 -41.99
CA VAL A 805 13.70 -13.21 -42.60
C VAL A 805 14.73 -12.31 -41.90
N VAL A 806 15.61 -12.76 -40.97
CA VAL A 806 16.70 -13.79 -40.98
C VAL A 806 17.97 -13.32 -41.74
N SER A 807 19.25 -13.49 -41.33
CA SER A 807 20.00 -13.68 -40.05
C SER A 807 21.54 -13.67 -40.41
N SER A 808 22.60 -13.92 -39.62
CA SER A 808 22.92 -14.22 -38.19
C SER A 808 24.45 -14.08 -37.95
N SER A 809 24.94 -13.59 -36.81
CA SER A 809 26.34 -13.81 -36.34
C SER A 809 26.54 -13.47 -34.84
N THR A 810 27.69 -13.83 -34.25
CA THR A 810 27.90 -14.08 -32.81
C THR A 810 28.70 -13.00 -32.02
N PRO A 811 28.62 -12.98 -30.65
CA PRO A 811 29.23 -11.98 -29.75
C PRO A 811 30.66 -12.40 -29.27
N PRO A 812 31.32 -11.82 -28.22
CA PRO A 812 30.94 -10.72 -27.30
C PRO A 812 32.03 -9.65 -26.98
N ASN A 813 31.62 -8.55 -26.31
CA ASN A 813 32.24 -7.93 -25.10
C ASN A 813 31.89 -6.42 -24.93
N TYR A 814 32.28 -5.87 -23.77
CA TYR A 814 32.21 -4.45 -23.33
C TYR A 814 30.86 -3.91 -22.79
N LEU A 815 30.56 -4.29 -21.55
CA LEU A 815 30.38 -3.26 -20.51
C LEU A 815 31.78 -2.63 -20.27
N PRO A 816 31.95 -1.30 -20.04
CA PRO A 816 31.02 -0.44 -19.32
C PRO A 816 30.85 0.98 -19.91
N LEU A 817 29.75 1.26 -20.63
CA LEU A 817 29.42 2.62 -21.09
C LEU A 817 27.97 3.08 -20.82
N LEU A 818 27.14 2.22 -20.19
CA LEU A 818 25.72 2.49 -19.95
C LEU A 818 25.39 3.04 -18.55
N SER A 819 26.31 3.01 -17.59
CA SER A 819 26.11 3.58 -16.25
C SER A 819 26.28 5.11 -16.21
N ALA A 820 27.12 5.67 -17.07
CA ALA A 820 27.41 7.11 -17.09
C ALA A 820 26.26 7.97 -17.67
N PHE A 821 25.53 7.45 -18.67
CA PHE A 821 24.43 8.19 -19.30
C PHE A 821 23.16 8.27 -18.44
N LEU A 822 22.89 7.25 -17.61
CA LEU A 822 21.69 7.24 -16.77
C LEU A 822 21.82 8.19 -15.56
N ALA A 823 23.04 8.33 -15.01
CA ALA A 823 23.30 9.24 -13.90
C ALA A 823 23.16 10.73 -14.28
N PHE A 824 23.51 11.09 -15.52
CA PHE A 824 23.41 12.47 -15.99
C PHE A 824 21.94 12.91 -16.21
N ALA A 825 21.13 12.06 -16.83
CA ALA A 825 19.72 12.34 -17.10
C ALA A 825 18.87 12.57 -15.83
N ILE A 826 19.18 11.85 -14.75
CA ILE A 826 18.48 12.00 -13.46
C ILE A 826 18.87 13.32 -12.76
N ALA A 827 20.13 13.77 -12.92
CA ALA A 827 20.62 15.01 -12.32
C ALA A 827 20.04 16.29 -12.96
N GLU A 828 19.69 16.26 -14.25
CA GLU A 828 18.99 17.38 -14.91
C GLU A 828 17.49 17.40 -14.63
N PHE A 829 16.83 16.24 -14.52
CA PHE A 829 15.38 16.16 -14.24
C PHE A 829 15.00 16.70 -12.85
N LEU A 830 15.85 16.48 -11.83
CA LEU A 830 15.64 16.98 -10.48
C LEU A 830 15.90 18.49 -10.32
N LYS A 831 16.40 19.17 -11.37
CA LYS A 831 16.76 20.60 -11.35
C LYS A 831 15.61 21.52 -11.81
N GLN A 832 14.40 21.00 -11.95
CA GLN A 832 13.24 21.69 -12.52
C GLN A 832 12.03 21.81 -11.57
N ASN A 833 12.12 21.35 -10.32
CA ASN A 833 10.98 21.25 -9.39
C ASN A 833 11.29 21.75 -7.95
N ASP A 834 12.11 22.79 -7.80
CA ASP A 834 12.44 23.55 -6.57
C ASP A 834 11.90 23.00 -5.21
N MET A 835 12.50 21.91 -4.69
CA MET A 835 12.22 21.41 -3.34
C MET A 835 13.49 21.11 -2.54
N VAL A 836 13.81 22.06 -1.66
CA VAL A 836 14.50 21.97 -0.36
C VAL A 836 15.95 21.44 -0.30
N ASP A 837 16.76 22.25 0.37
CA ASP A 837 18.14 22.08 0.81
C ASP A 837 18.47 20.71 1.47
N LEU A 838 19.68 20.21 1.23
CA LEU A 838 20.23 19.00 1.88
C LEU A 838 21.72 19.14 2.27
N ASN A 839 22.16 20.37 2.59
CA ASN A 839 23.49 20.65 3.13
C ASN A 839 23.68 20.15 4.58
N LEU A 840 23.76 18.82 4.78
CA LEU A 840 24.33 18.17 5.97
C LEU A 840 24.38 16.64 5.81
N PHE A 841 25.51 16.06 5.35
CA PHE A 841 26.01 14.76 5.86
C PHE A 841 27.49 14.50 5.46
N TRP A 842 28.40 14.94 6.34
CA TRP A 842 29.77 14.43 6.56
C TRP A 842 30.80 14.40 5.41
N ASP A 843 31.72 15.37 5.46
CA ASP A 843 33.11 15.17 5.05
C ASP A 843 33.78 14.07 5.91
N GLU A 844 34.55 13.17 5.29
CA GLU A 844 35.73 12.58 5.95
C GLU A 844 36.80 12.13 4.91
N LEU A 845 38.07 12.26 5.29
CA LEU A 845 39.27 11.69 4.65
C LEU A 845 39.63 12.15 3.21
N PHE A 846 40.19 13.35 3.12
CA PHE A 846 41.21 13.68 2.11
C PHE A 846 42.46 12.80 2.28
N VAL A 847 42.88 12.09 1.23
CA VAL A 847 44.28 11.69 0.99
C VAL A 847 44.56 11.84 -0.51
N SER A 848 45.65 12.53 -0.89
CA SER A 848 45.94 12.84 -2.30
C SER A 848 46.70 11.70 -3.02
N PRO A 849 46.52 11.51 -4.35
CA PRO A 849 47.16 10.40 -5.08
C PRO A 849 48.69 10.51 -5.27
N GLU A 850 49.30 11.65 -4.94
CA GLU A 850 50.67 11.98 -5.37
C GLU A 850 51.77 11.28 -4.55
N GLU A 851 51.45 10.70 -3.39
CA GLU A 851 52.45 10.03 -2.53
C GLU A 851 52.53 8.50 -2.77
N THR A 852 51.57 7.90 -3.47
CA THR A 852 51.58 6.45 -3.78
C THR A 852 52.56 6.10 -4.90
N ILE A 853 52.72 6.98 -5.90
CA ILE A 853 53.55 6.72 -7.09
C ILE A 853 55.06 6.73 -6.76
N ARG A 854 55.47 7.31 -5.63
CA ARG A 854 56.87 7.31 -5.14
C ARG A 854 57.32 6.04 -4.40
N LYS A 855 56.49 4.97 -4.40
CA LYS A 855 56.83 3.65 -3.82
C LYS A 855 56.70 2.50 -4.82
N LEU A 856 56.88 2.80 -6.11
CA LEU A 856 56.95 1.81 -7.21
C LEU A 856 58.31 1.87 -7.95
N GLU A 857 59.37 2.27 -7.26
CA GLU A 857 60.78 2.13 -7.69
C GLU A 857 61.55 1.12 -6.79
N THR A 858 60.85 0.11 -6.28
CA THR A 858 61.39 -1.11 -5.62
C THR A 858 60.51 -2.30 -5.92
#